data_AF-A0A672PUH1-F1
#
_entry.id   AF-A0A672PUH1-F1
#
_cell.length_a   1.000
_cell.length_b   1.000
_cell.length_c   1.000
_cell.angle_alpha   90.00
_cell.angle_beta   90.00
_cell.angle_gamma   90.00
#
_symmetry.space_group_name_H-M   'P 1'
#
loop_
_entity.id
_entity.type
_entity.pdbx_description
1 polymer ?
#
loop_
_entity_poly.entity_id
_entity_poly.type
_entity_poly.pdbx_seq_one_letter_code
_entity_poly.pdbx_strand_id
1 'polypeptide(L)'
;MAAVDVEDESILASLFKDSFPENWREKPDFAAYLSQLSSCGVDELNREPERLAEERAQILQQTRELAFTNYKTFIRTADCTQHIYTDFSTVENCLSKLLHKLPSFTERCRGFLKEAEEISVSRRMNSLTLNRHTEILEILEIPQLMDTCVRNGYYEEALELAAYVKRLEKKHASLPVIQGIVHEVRLSAQLMLNQLLQQLRSNTQLPVCLRVIGYLRRMDVFTEAELRVKFLQARGSWLRSILAAIPDEDPYFHITKTIETCRVHLFDIITQYRAIFSDEDPLLPPGGQVLNESAIFHGWVVQQAAQFLETLDRDLQRGMGSRLDSLLGQCMYFGLSFSRVGADFRGQLAPIFQQVAMETFRKAIQEAVDKFQEEMNLYTLISLPSILGSTIPPAVPSTQPGTLQPPMALLDFPPLACFLNNILTAFNDLRLCCPIGLAQEVSRCVEEALIKVTKLILVFHRAEESAFSSRERELFVQFCSAFAEDMVPFLNRCLQVLFPPAQLALILGVPPTQVYKYGSLGCINVNTVLEPLEFVLPQKEPEPVTSVLELCSDLSSLTTAESDPSLALNPITPQEEKPVLSEQQEPVSAPDPRLSQKENISAESVSTEQNSPILEPEMTFDVQDLTGPDDLSTTDINVEMLSK
;
A
#
# COMPACT_ATOMS: atom_id res chain seq x y z
N MET A 1 -10.35 74.60 124.42
CA MET A 1 -9.95 76.02 124.51
C MET A 1 -10.42 76.59 125.84
N ALA A 2 -9.57 76.53 126.85
CA ALA A 2 -9.36 77.66 127.75
C ALA A 2 -7.97 78.18 127.39
N ALA A 3 -7.81 79.48 127.19
CA ALA A 3 -6.50 80.04 126.88
C ALA A 3 -5.72 80.17 128.20
N VAL A 4 -4.75 79.29 128.39
CA VAL A 4 -3.74 79.39 129.46
C VAL A 4 -2.79 80.51 129.05
N ASP A 5 -2.56 81.47 129.94
CA ASP A 5 -1.96 82.75 129.57
C ASP A 5 -0.43 82.64 129.43
N VAL A 6 0.20 83.58 128.73
CA VAL A 6 1.63 83.49 128.38
C VAL A 6 2.54 83.50 129.62
N GLU A 7 2.04 84.01 130.75
CA GLU A 7 2.74 84.00 132.05
C GLU A 7 2.83 82.59 132.65
N ASP A 8 1.87 81.71 132.40
CA ASP A 8 1.87 80.32 132.88
C ASP A 8 2.93 79.44 132.17
N GLU A 9 3.26 79.73 130.91
CA GLU A 9 4.33 79.00 130.19
C GLU A 9 5.72 79.22 130.82
N SER A 10 5.98 80.44 131.32
CA SER A 10 7.22 80.74 132.06
C SER A 10 7.31 79.93 133.35
N ILE A 11 6.18 79.74 134.04
CA ILE A 11 6.10 78.98 135.29
C ILE A 11 6.27 77.47 135.03
N LEU A 12 5.60 76.93 134.01
CA LEU A 12 5.72 75.52 133.62
C LEU A 12 7.15 75.16 133.15
N ALA A 13 7.77 76.00 132.32
CA ALA A 13 9.17 75.84 131.91
C ALA A 13 10.15 75.96 133.10
N SER A 14 9.80 76.74 134.12
CA SER A 14 10.61 76.89 135.34
C SER A 14 10.50 75.69 136.30
N LEU A 15 9.37 74.99 136.31
CA LEU A 15 9.09 73.82 137.15
C LEU A 15 9.65 72.51 136.56
N PHE A 16 9.56 72.32 135.24
CA PHE A 16 9.94 71.07 134.56
C PHE A 16 11.28 71.15 133.79
N LYS A 17 12.29 71.75 134.42
CA LYS A 17 13.56 72.19 133.80
C LYS A 17 14.32 71.17 132.93
N ASP A 18 14.18 69.87 133.19
CA ASP A 18 14.98 68.83 132.53
C ASP A 18 14.18 67.85 131.65
N SER A 19 12.86 68.02 131.46
CA SER A 19 12.04 67.00 130.75
C SER A 19 10.75 67.50 130.08
N PHE A 20 10.61 68.79 129.75
CA PHE A 20 9.40 69.30 129.08
C PHE A 20 9.50 69.21 127.53
N PRO A 21 8.64 68.46 126.81
CA PRO A 21 8.76 68.30 125.36
C PRO A 21 8.38 69.58 124.59
N GLU A 22 9.22 70.01 123.64
CA GLU A 22 8.97 71.21 122.83
C GLU A 22 7.63 71.15 122.05
N ASN A 23 7.24 69.95 121.58
CA ASN A 23 6.02 69.71 120.79
C ASN A 23 4.77 69.40 121.64
N TRP A 24 4.74 69.79 122.92
CA TRP A 24 3.67 69.36 123.86
C TRP A 24 2.24 69.69 123.40
N ARG A 25 2.06 70.76 122.62
CA ARG A 25 0.77 71.17 122.06
C ARG A 25 0.27 70.30 120.89
N GLU A 26 1.15 69.55 120.23
CA GLU A 26 0.80 68.71 119.07
C GLU A 26 0.29 67.31 119.47
N LYS A 27 0.50 66.90 120.73
CA LYS A 27 0.03 65.63 121.27
C LYS A 27 -1.20 65.88 122.16
N PRO A 28 -2.44 65.65 121.68
CA PRO A 28 -3.65 65.97 122.44
C PRO A 28 -3.72 65.25 123.79
N ASP A 29 -3.24 64.01 123.85
CA ASP A 29 -3.20 63.19 125.06
C ASP A 29 -2.30 63.80 126.15
N PHE A 30 -1.18 64.42 125.75
CA PHE A 30 -0.24 65.06 126.67
C PHE A 30 -0.79 66.38 127.22
N ALA A 31 -1.45 67.18 126.38
CA ALA A 31 -2.13 68.39 126.82
C ALA A 31 -3.34 68.10 127.73
N ALA A 32 -4.09 67.03 127.45
CA ALA A 32 -5.17 66.56 128.31
C ALA A 32 -4.64 66.13 129.69
N TYR A 33 -3.57 65.34 129.72
CA TYR A 33 -2.94 64.88 130.97
C TYR A 33 -2.35 66.03 131.80
N LEU A 34 -1.75 67.06 131.17
CA LEU A 34 -1.34 68.29 131.86
C LEU A 34 -2.51 69.04 132.50
N SER A 35 -3.66 69.13 131.82
CA SER A 35 -4.86 69.75 132.41
C SER A 35 -5.39 68.95 133.60
N GLN A 36 -5.26 67.61 133.55
CA GLN A 36 -5.67 66.71 134.63
C GLN A 36 -4.75 66.87 135.85
N LEU A 37 -3.43 66.90 135.65
CA LEU A 37 -2.44 67.22 136.69
C LEU A 37 -2.71 68.57 137.36
N SER A 38 -3.04 69.62 136.59
CA SER A 38 -3.36 70.94 137.16
C SER A 38 -4.66 71.00 137.97
N SER A 39 -5.52 69.97 137.87
CA SER A 39 -6.79 69.85 138.61
C SER A 39 -6.70 68.98 139.87
N CYS A 40 -5.59 68.27 140.08
CA CYS A 40 -5.40 67.34 141.20
C CYS A 40 -4.88 68.02 142.47
N GLY A 41 -5.24 67.46 143.62
CA GLY A 41 -4.74 67.91 144.93
C GLY A 41 -3.28 67.51 145.17
N VAL A 42 -2.59 68.19 146.09
CA VAL A 42 -1.17 67.95 146.41
C VAL A 42 -0.90 66.50 146.85
N ASP A 43 -1.84 65.86 147.53
CA ASP A 43 -1.74 64.44 147.94
C ASP A 43 -1.90 63.44 146.77
N GLU A 44 -2.62 63.82 145.70
CA GLU A 44 -2.75 63.02 144.49
C GLU A 44 -1.53 63.19 143.59
N LEU A 45 -1.02 64.42 143.46
CA LEU A 45 0.16 64.73 142.64
C LEU A 45 1.42 63.99 143.11
N ASN A 46 1.57 63.75 144.41
CA ASN A 46 2.67 62.96 144.97
C ASN A 46 2.58 61.45 144.65
N ARG A 47 1.42 60.92 144.26
CA ARG A 47 1.23 59.49 143.93
C ARG A 47 1.27 59.18 142.42
N GLU A 48 1.05 60.16 141.55
CA GLU A 48 1.13 59.96 140.10
C GLU A 48 2.46 59.35 139.61
N PRO A 49 3.65 59.70 140.14
CA PRO A 49 4.92 59.12 139.69
C PRO A 49 5.01 57.60 139.95
N GLU A 50 4.51 57.13 141.09
CA GLU A 50 4.46 55.70 141.43
C GLU A 50 3.44 54.97 140.53
N ARG A 51 2.25 55.56 140.31
CA ARG A 51 1.23 55.00 139.41
C ARG A 51 1.72 54.83 137.98
N LEU A 52 2.41 55.84 137.43
CA LEU A 52 3.01 55.76 136.08
C LEU A 52 4.14 54.73 136.00
N ALA A 53 4.93 54.57 137.07
CA ALA A 53 5.98 53.56 137.12
C ALA A 53 5.41 52.14 137.12
N GLU A 54 4.34 51.88 137.88
CA GLU A 54 3.61 50.61 137.87
C GLU A 54 2.96 50.34 136.50
N GLU A 55 2.26 51.33 135.91
CA GLU A 55 1.61 51.18 134.60
C GLU A 55 2.63 50.89 133.48
N ARG A 56 3.79 51.58 133.48
CA ARG A 56 4.88 51.28 132.53
C ARG A 56 5.48 49.89 132.74
N ALA A 57 5.68 49.47 133.99
CA ALA A 57 6.16 48.12 134.31
C ALA A 57 5.16 47.06 133.83
N GLN A 58 3.86 47.30 134.03
CA GLN A 58 2.78 46.44 133.58
C GLN A 58 2.73 46.32 132.05
N ILE A 59 2.85 47.42 131.30
CA ILE A 59 2.88 47.40 129.82
C ILE A 59 4.13 46.67 129.29
N LEU A 60 5.30 46.88 129.90
CA LEU A 60 6.52 46.16 129.54
C LEU A 60 6.42 44.66 129.83
N GLN A 61 5.78 44.29 130.95
CA GLN A 61 5.51 42.91 131.29
C GLN A 61 4.49 42.29 130.32
N GLN A 62 3.37 42.96 130.02
CA GLN A 62 2.41 42.55 129.00
C GLN A 62 3.05 42.40 127.61
N THR A 63 3.97 43.29 127.23
CA THR A 63 4.66 43.21 125.92
C THR A 63 5.62 42.03 125.87
N ARG A 64 6.39 41.78 126.95
CA ARG A 64 7.25 40.60 127.06
C ARG A 64 6.43 39.31 127.12
N GLU A 65 5.32 39.32 127.85
CA GLU A 65 4.41 38.19 128.00
C GLU A 65 3.68 37.91 126.68
N LEU A 66 3.29 38.92 125.90
CA LEU A 66 2.74 38.76 124.55
C LEU A 66 3.78 38.19 123.59
N ALA A 67 5.02 38.71 123.62
CA ALA A 67 6.13 38.20 122.81
C ALA A 67 6.54 36.78 123.19
N PHE A 68 6.52 36.43 124.48
CA PHE A 68 6.86 35.09 124.99
C PHE A 68 5.71 34.10 124.81
N THR A 69 4.45 34.51 124.92
CA THR A 69 3.28 33.66 124.63
C THR A 69 3.21 33.35 123.14
N ASN A 70 3.54 34.32 122.28
CA ASN A 70 3.43 34.20 120.82
C ASN A 70 4.77 34.03 120.09
N TYR A 71 5.87 33.69 120.77
CA TYR A 71 7.19 33.52 120.12
C TYR A 71 7.16 32.47 119.00
N LYS A 72 6.36 31.41 119.17
CA LYS A 72 6.12 30.36 118.16
C LYS A 72 5.46 30.91 116.89
N THR A 73 4.64 31.95 117.01
CA THR A 73 4.02 32.63 115.86
C THR A 73 5.07 33.38 115.08
N PHE A 74 5.96 34.14 115.74
CA PHE A 74 7.06 34.85 115.07
C PHE A 74 8.04 33.90 114.38
N ILE A 75 8.43 32.79 115.02
CA ILE A 75 9.28 31.76 114.37
C ILE A 75 8.56 31.17 113.16
N ARG A 76 7.29 30.76 113.29
CA ARG A 76 6.50 30.26 112.16
C ARG A 76 6.36 31.28 111.03
N THR A 77 6.21 32.57 111.33
CA THR A 77 6.18 33.63 110.30
C THR A 77 7.52 33.76 109.59
N ALA A 78 8.65 33.66 110.31
CA ALA A 78 9.97 33.68 109.70
C ALA A 78 10.22 32.43 108.83
N ASP A 79 9.93 31.23 109.35
CA ASP A 79 10.02 29.95 108.63
C ASP A 79 9.15 29.98 107.37
N CYS A 80 7.86 30.36 107.48
CA CYS A 80 6.98 30.50 106.32
C CYS A 80 7.52 31.51 105.30
N THR A 81 8.13 32.62 105.75
CA THR A 81 8.74 33.61 104.84
C THR A 81 9.94 33.02 104.09
N GLN A 82 10.78 32.23 104.77
CA GLN A 82 11.91 31.55 104.15
C GLN A 82 11.44 30.48 103.14
N HIS A 83 10.44 29.68 103.50
CA HIS A 83 9.81 28.69 102.61
C HIS A 83 9.22 29.37 101.36
N ILE A 84 8.49 30.47 101.53
CA ILE A 84 7.94 31.28 100.43
C ILE A 84 9.07 31.76 99.50
N TYR A 85 10.21 32.22 100.03
CA TYR A 85 11.34 32.67 99.22
C TYR A 85 11.98 31.52 98.42
N THR A 86 12.14 30.33 99.01
CA THR A 86 12.64 29.14 98.30
C THR A 86 11.67 28.63 97.24
N ASP A 87 10.36 28.71 97.51
CA ASP A 87 9.33 28.32 96.55
C ASP A 87 9.28 29.29 95.37
N PHE A 88 9.33 30.61 95.61
CA PHE A 88 9.43 31.61 94.54
C PHE A 88 10.71 31.44 93.70
N SER A 89 11.86 31.19 94.34
CA SER A 89 13.11 30.90 93.63
C SER A 89 12.99 29.63 92.76
N THR A 90 12.24 28.63 93.22
CA THR A 90 11.97 27.41 92.45
C THR A 90 11.03 27.67 91.28
N VAL A 91 9.98 28.46 91.49
CA VAL A 91 9.03 28.89 90.44
C VAL A 91 9.73 29.71 89.36
N GLU A 92 10.59 30.67 89.74
CA GLU A 92 11.38 31.49 88.80
C GLU A 92 12.30 30.62 87.93
N ASN A 93 13.00 29.65 88.54
CA ASN A 93 13.85 28.70 87.83
C ASN A 93 13.06 27.80 86.87
N CYS A 94 11.87 27.34 87.27
CA CYS A 94 10.98 26.56 86.41
C CYS A 94 10.40 27.39 85.25
N LEU A 95 9.97 28.62 85.52
CA LEU A 95 9.47 29.56 84.51
C LEU A 95 10.55 29.93 83.49
N SER A 96 11.78 30.19 83.94
CA SER A 96 12.92 30.47 83.07
C SER A 96 13.26 29.28 82.15
N LYS A 97 13.23 28.05 82.69
CA LYS A 97 13.40 26.82 81.89
C LYS A 97 12.27 26.62 80.88
N LEU A 98 11.03 26.96 81.23
CA LEU A 98 9.87 26.90 80.32
C LEU A 98 10.02 27.92 79.19
N LEU A 99 10.32 29.18 79.51
CA LEU A 99 10.55 30.26 78.54
C LEU A 99 11.67 29.94 77.55
N HIS A 100 12.77 29.31 78.00
CA HIS A 100 13.84 28.89 77.11
C HIS A 100 13.50 27.69 76.23
N LYS A 101 12.73 26.72 76.74
CA LYS A 101 12.41 25.48 76.00
C LYS A 101 11.25 25.66 75.02
N LEU A 102 10.27 26.51 75.35
CA LEU A 102 9.04 26.67 74.57
C LEU A 102 9.30 27.06 73.10
N PRO A 103 10.19 28.02 72.75
CA PRO A 103 10.48 28.35 71.35
C PRO A 103 11.06 27.16 70.57
N SER A 104 12.02 26.44 71.17
CA SER A 104 12.63 25.25 70.54
C SER A 104 11.62 24.11 70.33
N PHE A 105 10.63 24.00 71.22
CA PHE A 105 9.52 23.05 71.08
C PHE A 105 8.58 23.47 69.96
N THR A 106 8.17 24.75 69.91
CA THR A 106 7.35 25.30 68.82
C THR A 106 8.02 25.17 67.45
N GLU A 107 9.33 25.39 67.36
CA GLU A 107 10.09 25.19 66.11
C GLU A 107 10.11 23.72 65.68
N ARG A 108 10.37 22.78 66.59
CA ARG A 108 10.29 21.34 66.31
C ARG A 108 8.89 20.90 65.93
N CYS A 109 7.85 21.42 66.56
CA CYS A 109 6.46 21.17 66.17
C CYS A 109 6.15 21.70 64.77
N ARG A 110 6.69 22.86 64.38
CA ARG A 110 6.55 23.40 63.01
C ARG A 110 7.28 22.54 61.98
N GLY A 111 8.48 22.05 62.30
CA GLY A 111 9.21 21.08 61.48
C GLY A 111 8.41 19.79 61.29
N PHE A 112 7.96 19.19 62.39
CA PHE A 112 7.12 17.99 62.38
C PHE A 112 5.82 18.17 61.57
N LEU A 113 5.14 19.31 61.69
CA LEU A 113 3.94 19.58 60.88
C LEU A 113 4.24 19.62 59.38
N LYS A 114 5.35 20.25 58.98
CA LYS A 114 5.80 20.30 57.57
C LYS A 114 6.16 18.92 57.04
N GLU A 115 6.95 18.15 57.79
CA GLU A 115 7.32 16.77 57.44
C GLU A 115 6.08 15.86 57.37
N ALA A 116 5.15 15.98 58.32
CA ALA A 116 3.91 15.23 58.33
C ALA A 116 2.98 15.60 57.15
N GLU A 117 2.97 16.86 56.72
CA GLU A 117 2.25 17.29 55.52
C GLU A 117 2.89 16.72 54.23
N GLU A 118 4.22 16.79 54.10
CA GLU A 118 4.95 16.19 52.98
C GLU A 118 4.75 14.67 52.90
N ILE A 119 4.82 13.96 54.04
CA ILE A 119 4.51 12.52 54.15
C ILE A 119 3.04 12.25 53.81
N SER A 120 2.10 13.10 54.25
CA SER A 120 0.66 12.95 53.96
C SER A 120 0.36 13.12 52.47
N VAL A 121 0.97 14.11 51.81
CA VAL A 121 0.86 14.32 50.36
C VAL A 121 1.48 13.15 49.58
N SER A 122 2.69 12.71 49.95
CA SER A 122 3.36 11.56 49.34
C SER A 122 2.54 10.27 49.50
N ARG A 123 2.04 9.99 50.71
CA ARG A 123 1.17 8.83 50.98
C ARG A 123 -0.14 8.90 50.21
N ARG A 124 -0.75 10.08 50.08
CA ARG A 124 -1.96 10.30 49.26
C ARG A 124 -1.69 10.01 47.79
N MET A 125 -0.57 10.50 47.25
CA MET A 125 -0.16 10.26 45.86
C MET A 125 0.09 8.77 45.63
N ASN A 126 0.89 8.12 46.47
CA ASN A 126 1.18 6.69 46.37
C ASN A 126 -0.09 5.82 46.49
N SER A 127 -1.01 6.18 47.40
CA SER A 127 -2.29 5.48 47.52
C SER A 127 -3.19 5.69 46.29
N LEU A 128 -3.18 6.87 45.67
CA LEU A 128 -3.94 7.13 44.44
C LEU A 128 -3.37 6.33 43.27
N THR A 129 -2.04 6.32 43.10
CA THR A 129 -1.34 5.52 42.10
C THR A 129 -1.61 4.03 42.30
N LEU A 130 -1.53 3.53 43.53
CA LEU A 130 -1.84 2.13 43.85
C LEU A 130 -3.30 1.78 43.54
N ASN A 131 -4.25 2.67 43.83
CA ASN A 131 -5.67 2.45 43.54
C ASN A 131 -6.00 2.46 42.03
N ARG A 132 -5.13 3.01 41.18
CA ARG A 132 -5.31 3.11 39.72
C ARG A 132 -4.20 2.42 38.93
N HIS A 133 -3.40 1.57 39.57
CA HIS A 133 -2.20 1.00 38.94
C HIS A 133 -2.55 0.09 37.74
N THR A 134 -3.68 -0.61 37.78
CA THR A 134 -4.18 -1.44 36.68
C THR A 134 -4.51 -0.60 35.44
N GLU A 135 -5.28 0.47 35.59
CA GLU A 135 -5.63 1.41 34.50
C GLU A 135 -4.38 2.09 33.89
N ILE A 136 -3.38 2.38 34.72
CA ILE A 136 -2.09 2.92 34.26
C ILE A 136 -1.30 1.86 33.48
N LEU A 137 -1.28 0.62 33.97
CA LEU A 137 -0.60 -0.52 33.34
C LEU A 137 -1.24 -0.88 31.99
N GLU A 138 -2.57 -0.92 31.90
CA GLU A 138 -3.31 -1.10 30.64
C GLU A 138 -2.89 -0.08 29.57
N ILE A 139 -2.68 1.18 29.95
CA ILE A 139 -2.20 2.24 29.03
C ILE A 139 -0.74 2.02 28.61
N LEU A 140 0.11 1.56 29.53
CA LEU A 140 1.53 1.26 29.27
C LEU A 140 1.72 -0.01 28.42
N GLU A 141 0.77 -0.94 28.43
CA GLU A 141 0.80 -2.17 27.63
C GLU A 141 0.33 -1.96 26.16
N ILE A 142 -0.30 -0.83 25.84
CA ILE A 142 -0.82 -0.55 24.48
C ILE A 142 0.24 -0.73 23.37
N PRO A 143 1.52 -0.28 23.50
CA PRO A 143 2.54 -0.52 22.48
C PRO A 143 2.83 -2.01 22.25
N GLN A 144 2.88 -2.81 23.33
CA GLN A 144 3.11 -4.25 23.25
C GLN A 144 1.92 -4.98 22.62
N LEU A 145 0.69 -4.57 22.97
CA LEU A 145 -0.53 -5.08 22.37
C LEU A 145 -0.60 -4.73 20.88
N MET A 146 -0.27 -3.49 20.51
CA MET A 146 -0.20 -3.02 19.11
C MET A 146 0.80 -3.84 18.28
N ASP A 147 2.03 -4.04 18.76
CA ASP A 147 3.04 -4.86 18.06
C ASP A 147 2.56 -6.32 17.92
N THR A 148 1.90 -6.87 18.94
CA THR A 148 1.30 -8.21 18.90
C THR A 148 0.17 -8.32 17.87
N CYS A 149 -0.76 -7.35 17.83
CA CYS A 149 -1.84 -7.30 16.85
C CYS A 149 -1.28 -7.22 15.41
N VAL A 150 -0.32 -6.33 15.17
CA VAL A 150 0.29 -6.15 13.85
C VAL A 150 1.07 -7.39 13.40
N ARG A 151 1.87 -8.02 14.27
CA ARG A 151 2.61 -9.25 13.93
C ARG A 151 1.71 -10.42 13.57
N ASN A 152 0.56 -10.53 14.25
CA ASN A 152 -0.39 -11.63 14.03
C ASN A 152 -1.42 -11.35 12.92
N GLY A 153 -1.42 -10.15 12.33
CA GLY A 153 -2.35 -9.77 11.25
C GLY A 153 -3.74 -9.30 11.73
N TYR A 154 -3.90 -9.03 13.02
CA TYR A 154 -5.10 -8.45 13.65
C TYR A 154 -5.16 -6.93 13.38
N TYR A 155 -5.36 -6.59 12.10
CA TYR A 155 -5.27 -5.21 11.61
C TYR A 155 -6.48 -4.34 11.97
N GLU A 156 -7.64 -4.93 12.25
CA GLU A 156 -8.83 -4.19 12.67
C GLU A 156 -8.62 -3.64 14.09
N GLU A 157 -8.19 -4.52 14.99
CA GLU A 157 -7.83 -4.26 16.38
C GLU A 157 -6.66 -3.26 16.47
N ALA A 158 -5.63 -3.42 15.63
CA ALA A 158 -4.52 -2.48 15.54
C ALA A 158 -4.96 -1.06 15.10
N LEU A 159 -5.96 -0.95 14.21
CA LEU A 159 -6.52 0.34 13.82
C LEU A 159 -7.34 0.98 14.95
N GLU A 160 -8.08 0.19 15.73
CA GLU A 160 -8.80 0.68 16.91
C GLU A 160 -7.85 1.19 18.01
N LEU A 161 -6.75 0.47 18.28
CA LEU A 161 -5.69 0.89 19.20
C LEU A 161 -5.01 2.18 18.72
N ALA A 162 -4.65 2.27 17.44
CA ALA A 162 -4.09 3.49 16.86
C ALA A 162 -5.06 4.68 16.97
N ALA A 163 -6.36 4.47 16.75
CA ALA A 163 -7.38 5.49 16.92
C ALA A 163 -7.57 5.91 18.39
N TYR A 164 -7.46 4.96 19.34
CA TYR A 164 -7.47 5.25 20.78
C TYR A 164 -6.27 6.12 21.18
N VAL A 165 -5.06 5.75 20.74
CA VAL A 165 -3.83 6.49 21.03
C VAL A 165 -3.85 7.89 20.39
N LYS A 166 -4.37 8.05 19.17
CA LYS A 166 -4.60 9.36 18.51
C LYS A 166 -5.60 10.24 19.29
N ARG A 167 -6.54 9.65 20.05
CA ARG A 167 -7.43 10.38 21.00
C ARG A 167 -6.72 10.70 22.32
N LEU A 168 -5.85 9.82 22.82
CA LEU A 168 -5.08 10.01 24.04
C LEU A 168 -4.05 11.14 23.89
N GLU A 169 -3.32 11.17 22.77
CA GLU A 169 -2.40 12.24 22.37
C GLU A 169 -3.09 13.62 22.42
N LYS A 170 -4.28 13.75 21.81
CA LYS A 170 -5.05 15.00 21.79
C LYS A 170 -5.48 15.50 23.17
N LYS A 171 -5.66 14.60 24.15
CA LYS A 171 -6.08 14.96 25.52
C LYS A 171 -4.89 15.27 26.43
N HIS A 172 -3.76 14.59 26.25
CA HIS A 172 -2.65 14.58 27.20
C HIS A 172 -1.27 14.83 26.56
N ALA A 173 -1.23 15.67 25.52
CA ALA A 173 -0.02 15.97 24.74
C ALA A 173 1.19 16.45 25.55
N SER A 174 0.98 17.04 26.74
CA SER A 174 2.05 17.53 27.62
C SER A 174 2.80 16.45 28.41
N LEU A 175 2.31 15.20 28.42
CA LEU A 175 2.90 14.11 29.20
C LEU A 175 3.93 13.33 28.36
N PRO A 176 5.23 13.29 28.76
CA PRO A 176 6.27 12.60 27.99
C PRO A 176 6.00 11.10 27.78
N VAL A 177 5.40 10.43 28.76
CA VAL A 177 5.03 9.00 28.68
C VAL A 177 4.03 8.74 27.55
N ILE A 178 3.04 9.63 27.38
CA ILE A 178 2.06 9.52 26.29
C ILE A 178 2.73 9.74 24.93
N GLN A 179 3.70 10.67 24.84
CA GLN A 179 4.48 10.87 23.62
C GLN A 179 5.34 9.64 23.26
N GLY A 180 5.87 8.93 24.26
CA GLY A 180 6.54 7.64 24.07
C GLY A 180 5.62 6.57 23.48
N ILE A 181 4.46 6.34 24.10
CA ILE A 181 3.43 5.39 23.61
C ILE A 181 3.02 5.73 22.17
N VAL A 182 2.77 7.01 21.88
CA VAL A 182 2.43 7.49 20.53
C VAL A 182 3.54 7.19 19.52
N HIS A 183 4.81 7.34 19.91
CA HIS A 183 5.95 7.03 19.05
C HIS A 183 6.03 5.53 18.72
N GLU A 184 5.97 4.66 19.72
CA GLU A 184 6.05 3.20 19.55
C GLU A 184 4.86 2.64 18.74
N VAL A 185 3.66 3.15 18.98
CA VAL A 185 2.46 2.77 18.21
C VAL A 185 2.56 3.24 16.76
N ARG A 186 3.19 4.41 16.50
CA ARG A 186 3.50 4.86 15.12
C ARG A 186 4.52 3.96 14.43
N LEU A 187 5.54 3.45 15.13
CA LEU A 187 6.50 2.48 14.57
C LEU A 187 5.80 1.15 14.20
N SER A 188 4.94 0.64 15.08
CA SER A 188 4.15 -0.57 14.80
C SER A 188 3.17 -0.36 13.64
N ALA A 189 2.54 0.81 13.54
CA ALA A 189 1.70 1.18 12.40
C ALA A 189 2.48 1.30 11.07
N GLN A 190 3.74 1.75 11.09
CA GLN A 190 4.61 1.72 9.90
C GLN A 190 4.95 0.27 9.48
N LEU A 191 5.11 -0.65 10.43
CA LEU A 191 5.31 -2.06 10.12
C LEU A 191 4.04 -2.67 9.49
N MET A 192 2.86 -2.35 10.02
CA MET A 192 1.55 -2.72 9.44
C MET A 192 1.40 -2.20 8.00
N LEU A 193 1.73 -0.92 7.76
CA LEU A 193 1.70 -0.31 6.42
C LEU A 193 2.56 -1.10 5.42
N ASN A 194 3.78 -1.48 5.81
CA ASN A 194 4.67 -2.26 4.95
C ASN A 194 4.14 -3.67 4.66
N GLN A 195 3.56 -4.35 5.67
CA GLN A 195 2.91 -5.65 5.47
C GLN A 195 1.72 -5.56 4.51
N LEU A 196 0.84 -4.58 4.67
CA LEU A 196 -0.33 -4.36 3.80
C LEU A 196 0.09 -4.06 2.35
N LEU A 197 1.09 -3.20 2.14
CA LEU A 197 1.64 -2.93 0.81
C LEU A 197 2.33 -4.16 0.20
N GLN A 198 2.96 -5.01 1.01
CA GLN A 198 3.56 -6.27 0.55
C GLN A 198 2.51 -7.32 0.19
N GLN A 199 1.35 -7.35 0.86
CA GLN A 199 0.22 -8.19 0.45
C GLN A 199 -0.32 -7.79 -0.93
N LEU A 200 -0.42 -6.49 -1.25
CA LEU A 200 -0.80 -6.06 -2.61
C LEU A 200 0.21 -6.46 -3.69
N ARG A 201 1.48 -6.69 -3.32
CA ARG A 201 2.55 -7.17 -4.22
C ARG A 201 2.58 -8.69 -4.42
N SER A 202 1.61 -9.44 -3.86
CA SER A 202 1.49 -10.89 -4.06
C SER A 202 0.23 -11.25 -4.88
N ASN A 203 0.02 -12.54 -5.13
CA ASN A 203 -1.16 -13.01 -5.88
C ASN A 203 -2.42 -12.94 -4.99
N THR A 204 -3.05 -11.77 -4.95
CA THR A 204 -4.24 -11.50 -4.13
C THR A 204 -5.52 -11.40 -4.96
N GLN A 205 -6.59 -12.02 -4.45
CA GLN A 205 -7.94 -11.93 -5.01
C GLN A 205 -8.64 -10.63 -4.59
N LEU A 206 -9.65 -10.20 -5.35
CA LEU A 206 -10.42 -8.97 -5.12
C LEU A 206 -10.89 -8.76 -3.65
N PRO A 207 -11.46 -9.76 -2.94
CA PRO A 207 -11.90 -9.55 -1.55
C PRO A 207 -10.76 -9.18 -0.59
N VAL A 208 -9.54 -9.69 -0.84
CA VAL A 208 -8.35 -9.34 -0.06
C VAL A 208 -7.88 -7.93 -0.42
N CYS A 209 -7.85 -7.58 -1.71
CA CYS A 209 -7.50 -6.22 -2.14
C CYS A 209 -8.45 -5.16 -1.57
N LEU A 210 -9.76 -5.43 -1.55
CA LEU A 210 -10.77 -4.56 -0.92
C LEU A 210 -10.52 -4.38 0.57
N ARG A 211 -10.26 -5.46 1.32
CA ARG A 211 -9.92 -5.39 2.75
C ARG A 211 -8.65 -4.58 2.99
N VAL A 212 -7.57 -4.86 2.25
CA VAL A 212 -6.28 -4.20 2.41
C VAL A 212 -6.36 -2.70 2.10
N ILE A 213 -7.03 -2.31 1.02
CA ILE A 213 -7.27 -0.88 0.71
C ILE A 213 -8.22 -0.27 1.75
N GLY A 214 -9.20 -1.00 2.26
CA GLY A 214 -10.06 -0.58 3.36
C GLY A 214 -9.32 -0.34 4.69
N TYR A 215 -8.26 -1.09 4.99
CA TYR A 215 -7.35 -0.80 6.10
C TYR A 215 -6.51 0.45 5.78
N LEU A 216 -5.90 0.53 4.59
CA LEU A 216 -5.05 1.67 4.20
C LEU A 216 -5.80 3.01 4.17
N ARG A 217 -7.08 3.03 3.73
CA ARG A 217 -7.97 4.21 3.84
C ARG A 217 -8.18 4.61 5.32
N ARG A 218 -8.39 3.64 6.21
CA ARG A 218 -8.60 3.89 7.65
C ARG A 218 -7.33 4.25 8.42
N MET A 219 -6.14 3.96 7.88
CA MET A 219 -4.87 4.45 8.43
C MET A 219 -4.71 5.97 8.28
N ASP A 220 -5.42 6.62 7.34
CA ASP A 220 -5.38 8.09 7.16
C ASP A 220 -3.95 8.60 6.83
N VAL A 221 -3.17 7.79 6.07
CA VAL A 221 -1.77 8.06 5.68
C VAL A 221 -1.63 8.53 4.23
N PHE A 222 -2.60 8.20 3.37
CA PHE A 222 -2.57 8.50 1.94
C PHE A 222 -3.87 9.17 1.50
N THR A 223 -3.78 10.11 0.59
CA THR A 223 -4.92 10.59 -0.19
C THR A 223 -5.44 9.52 -1.15
N GLU A 224 -6.66 9.66 -1.64
CA GLU A 224 -7.27 8.67 -2.55
C GLU A 224 -6.49 8.54 -3.87
N ALA A 225 -5.95 9.64 -4.40
CA ALA A 225 -5.04 9.63 -5.55
C ALA A 225 -3.73 8.88 -5.26
N GLU A 226 -3.14 9.06 -4.07
CA GLU A 226 -1.96 8.30 -3.66
C GLU A 226 -2.27 6.81 -3.47
N LEU A 227 -3.45 6.44 -2.93
CA LEU A 227 -3.88 5.06 -2.83
C LEU A 227 -4.01 4.38 -4.20
N ARG A 228 -4.61 5.06 -5.19
CA ARG A 228 -4.66 4.60 -6.59
C ARG A 228 -3.26 4.34 -7.14
N VAL A 229 -2.34 5.28 -6.97
CA VAL A 229 -0.93 5.14 -7.40
C VAL A 229 -0.23 4.00 -6.66
N LYS A 230 -0.36 3.88 -5.33
CA LYS A 230 0.26 2.80 -4.55
C LYS A 230 -0.27 1.43 -4.93
N PHE A 231 -1.57 1.30 -5.17
CA PHE A 231 -2.19 0.07 -5.67
C PHE A 231 -1.60 -0.32 -7.04
N LEU A 232 -1.63 0.57 -8.03
CA LEU A 232 -1.12 0.30 -9.37
C LEU A 232 0.40 0.04 -9.38
N GLN A 233 1.17 0.72 -8.52
CA GLN A 233 2.60 0.42 -8.30
C GLN A 233 2.81 -0.97 -7.72
N ALA A 234 2.04 -1.37 -6.70
CA ALA A 234 2.15 -2.69 -6.07
C ALA A 234 1.75 -3.82 -7.02
N ARG A 235 0.58 -3.72 -7.66
CA ARG A 235 0.08 -4.71 -8.64
C ARG A 235 0.95 -4.76 -9.90
N GLY A 236 1.44 -3.62 -10.40
CA GLY A 236 2.39 -3.58 -11.52
C GLY A 236 3.77 -4.15 -11.17
N SER A 237 4.24 -4.00 -9.93
CA SER A 237 5.48 -4.65 -9.46
C SER A 237 5.31 -6.16 -9.35
N TRP A 238 4.15 -6.62 -8.89
CA TRP A 238 3.79 -8.04 -8.87
C TRP A 238 3.75 -8.62 -10.29
N LEU A 239 3.05 -7.97 -11.23
CA LEU A 239 3.01 -8.39 -12.63
C LEU A 239 4.41 -8.50 -13.24
N ARG A 240 5.26 -7.47 -13.08
CA ARG A 240 6.65 -7.52 -13.55
C ARG A 240 7.44 -8.69 -12.96
N SER A 241 7.20 -9.05 -11.69
CA SER A 241 7.87 -10.21 -11.07
C SER A 241 7.40 -11.55 -11.64
N ILE A 242 6.15 -11.66 -12.10
CA ILE A 242 5.65 -12.85 -12.80
C ILE A 242 6.23 -12.91 -14.22
N LEU A 243 6.21 -11.80 -14.96
CA LEU A 243 6.75 -11.76 -16.32
C LEU A 243 8.25 -12.04 -16.35
N ALA A 244 9.02 -11.52 -15.38
CA ALA A 244 10.44 -11.82 -15.23
C ALA A 244 10.76 -13.26 -14.81
N ALA A 245 9.75 -14.07 -14.44
CA ALA A 245 9.89 -15.49 -14.15
C ALA A 245 9.60 -16.39 -15.37
N ILE A 246 9.23 -15.82 -16.52
CA ILE A 246 9.03 -16.55 -17.77
C ILE A 246 10.42 -16.85 -18.39
N PRO A 247 10.71 -18.11 -18.77
CA PRO A 247 11.97 -18.46 -19.45
C PRO A 247 12.15 -17.72 -20.78
N ASP A 248 13.32 -17.09 -20.98
CA ASP A 248 13.67 -16.29 -22.17
C ASP A 248 14.56 -17.06 -23.19
N GLU A 249 14.66 -18.38 -23.04
CA GLU A 249 15.52 -19.26 -23.86
C GLU A 249 14.97 -19.52 -25.28
N ASP A 250 13.65 -19.74 -25.39
CA ASP A 250 12.93 -19.86 -26.67
C ASP A 250 12.02 -18.63 -26.83
N PRO A 251 12.32 -17.73 -27.79
CA PRO A 251 11.50 -16.55 -28.06
C PRO A 251 10.02 -16.87 -28.31
N TYR A 252 9.71 -17.97 -29.01
CA TYR A 252 8.33 -18.36 -29.31
C TYR A 252 7.56 -18.76 -28.05
N PHE A 253 8.19 -19.56 -27.17
CA PHE A 253 7.64 -19.91 -25.88
C PHE A 253 7.50 -18.68 -24.95
N HIS A 254 8.55 -17.84 -24.87
CA HIS A 254 8.56 -16.64 -24.04
C HIS A 254 7.42 -15.70 -24.41
N ILE A 255 7.24 -15.36 -25.70
CA ILE A 255 6.17 -14.43 -26.09
C ILE A 255 4.78 -15.06 -25.91
N THR A 256 4.60 -16.34 -26.24
CA THR A 256 3.30 -17.02 -26.09
C THR A 256 2.87 -17.02 -24.62
N LYS A 257 3.79 -17.37 -23.72
CA LYS A 257 3.57 -17.33 -22.28
C LYS A 257 3.36 -15.91 -21.77
N THR A 258 4.06 -14.93 -22.33
CA THR A 258 3.91 -13.50 -22.01
C THR A 258 2.53 -12.99 -22.41
N ILE A 259 2.03 -13.28 -23.62
CA ILE A 259 0.69 -12.90 -24.08
C ILE A 259 -0.39 -13.46 -23.14
N GLU A 260 -0.33 -14.76 -22.81
CA GLU A 260 -1.28 -15.40 -21.88
C GLU A 260 -1.25 -14.73 -20.49
N THR A 261 -0.06 -14.59 -19.92
CA THR A 261 0.16 -14.10 -18.55
C THR A 261 -0.21 -12.63 -18.42
N CYS A 262 0.21 -11.79 -19.37
CA CYS A 262 -0.19 -10.38 -19.45
C CYS A 262 -1.71 -10.26 -19.56
N ARG A 263 -2.35 -10.97 -20.49
CA ARG A 263 -3.80 -10.86 -20.73
C ARG A 263 -4.62 -11.19 -19.49
N VAL A 264 -4.30 -12.27 -18.78
CA VAL A 264 -5.02 -12.68 -17.56
C VAL A 264 -4.75 -11.68 -16.43
N HIS A 265 -3.49 -11.44 -16.08
CA HIS A 265 -3.19 -10.68 -14.87
C HIS A 265 -3.41 -9.16 -15.02
N LEU A 266 -3.22 -8.57 -16.21
CA LEU A 266 -3.63 -7.19 -16.43
C LEU A 266 -5.14 -7.05 -16.32
N PHE A 267 -5.92 -7.99 -16.84
CA PHE A 267 -7.38 -7.97 -16.72
C PHE A 267 -7.80 -8.08 -15.26
N ASP A 268 -7.20 -8.98 -14.49
CA ASP A 268 -7.43 -9.08 -13.03
C ASP A 268 -7.13 -7.76 -12.31
N ILE A 269 -5.98 -7.12 -12.59
CA ILE A 269 -5.59 -5.85 -11.95
C ILE A 269 -6.55 -4.72 -12.33
N ILE A 270 -6.97 -4.66 -13.59
CA ILE A 270 -7.97 -3.71 -14.11
C ILE A 270 -9.32 -3.90 -13.41
N THR A 271 -9.81 -5.13 -13.32
CA THR A 271 -11.08 -5.44 -12.67
C THR A 271 -11.01 -5.14 -11.17
N GLN A 272 -9.89 -5.46 -10.53
CA GLN A 272 -9.65 -5.12 -9.13
C GLN A 272 -9.65 -3.61 -8.91
N TYR A 273 -8.92 -2.85 -9.75
CA TYR A 273 -8.87 -1.40 -9.66
C TYR A 273 -10.27 -0.76 -9.80
N ARG A 274 -11.00 -1.12 -10.87
CA ARG A 274 -12.36 -0.60 -11.11
C ARG A 274 -13.32 -0.91 -9.95
N ALA A 275 -13.22 -2.09 -9.34
CA ALA A 275 -14.05 -2.47 -8.19
C ALA A 275 -13.66 -1.81 -6.85
N ILE A 276 -12.43 -1.29 -6.72
CA ILE A 276 -11.92 -0.65 -5.48
C ILE A 276 -12.12 0.87 -5.51
N PHE A 277 -11.96 1.48 -6.68
CA PHE A 277 -11.91 2.94 -6.87
C PHE A 277 -13.11 3.54 -7.61
N SER A 278 -13.94 2.71 -8.24
CA SER A 278 -15.25 3.10 -8.81
C SER A 278 -15.24 4.37 -9.67
N ASP A 279 -14.34 4.45 -10.64
CA ASP A 279 -14.20 5.59 -11.56
C ASP A 279 -15.36 5.74 -12.60
N GLU A 280 -16.48 5.02 -12.41
CA GLU A 280 -17.63 4.93 -13.32
C GLU A 280 -18.93 5.32 -12.60
N ASP A 281 -19.17 6.61 -12.41
CA ASP A 281 -20.53 7.15 -12.31
C ASP A 281 -20.73 8.23 -13.39
N PRO A 282 -21.16 7.84 -14.62
CA PRO A 282 -21.27 8.74 -15.78
C PRO A 282 -22.31 9.87 -15.63
N LEU A 283 -23.01 9.94 -14.50
CA LEU A 283 -24.09 10.89 -14.23
C LEU A 283 -23.65 12.12 -13.41
N LEU A 284 -22.41 12.16 -12.94
CA LEU A 284 -21.86 13.32 -12.24
C LEU A 284 -21.45 14.43 -13.23
N PRO A 285 -21.90 15.70 -13.05
CA PRO A 285 -21.53 16.78 -13.95
C PRO A 285 -20.02 17.09 -13.88
N PRO A 286 -19.40 17.57 -14.97
CA PRO A 286 -17.96 17.82 -15.04
C PRO A 286 -17.56 19.06 -14.23
N GLY A 287 -17.42 18.89 -12.91
CA GLY A 287 -17.23 19.95 -11.93
C GLY A 287 -16.21 19.62 -10.84
N GLY A 288 -14.92 19.61 -11.21
CA GLY A 288 -13.79 19.64 -10.26
C GLY A 288 -13.09 18.31 -9.99
N GLN A 289 -11.76 18.31 -10.16
CA GLN A 289 -10.76 17.29 -9.77
C GLN A 289 -10.88 15.83 -10.29
N VAL A 290 -12.06 15.27 -10.57
CA VAL A 290 -12.24 13.85 -10.95
C VAL A 290 -11.42 13.44 -12.17
N LEU A 291 -11.24 14.33 -13.15
CA LEU A 291 -10.48 14.07 -14.39
C LEU A 291 -9.01 13.68 -14.17
N ASN A 292 -8.39 14.08 -13.04
CA ASN A 292 -7.01 13.71 -12.76
C ASN A 292 -6.87 12.29 -12.20
N GLU A 293 -7.93 11.75 -11.59
CA GLU A 293 -7.85 10.46 -10.89
C GLU A 293 -8.00 9.29 -11.85
N SER A 294 -8.96 9.36 -12.78
CA SER A 294 -9.12 8.37 -13.86
C SER A 294 -7.94 8.40 -14.86
N ALA A 295 -7.30 9.57 -15.04
CA ALA A 295 -6.10 9.69 -15.86
C ALA A 295 -4.92 8.86 -15.33
N ILE A 296 -4.81 8.66 -14.01
CA ILE A 296 -3.78 7.79 -13.41
C ILE A 296 -3.97 6.34 -13.88
N PHE A 297 -5.20 5.85 -13.88
CA PHE A 297 -5.54 4.51 -14.36
C PHE A 297 -5.26 4.34 -15.85
N HIS A 298 -5.81 5.22 -16.69
CA HIS A 298 -5.63 5.12 -18.13
C HIS A 298 -4.15 5.29 -18.55
N GLY A 299 -3.42 6.21 -17.92
CA GLY A 299 -1.97 6.35 -18.13
C GLY A 299 -1.18 5.09 -17.75
N TRP A 300 -1.54 4.43 -16.65
CA TRP A 300 -0.94 3.14 -16.27
C TRP A 300 -1.26 2.04 -17.28
N VAL A 301 -2.53 1.91 -17.73
CA VAL A 301 -2.91 0.90 -18.73
C VAL A 301 -2.17 1.12 -20.06
N VAL A 302 -2.04 2.36 -20.53
CA VAL A 302 -1.24 2.70 -21.71
C VAL A 302 0.24 2.33 -21.51
N GLN A 303 0.81 2.59 -20.32
CA GLN A 303 2.17 2.17 -20.01
C GLN A 303 2.34 0.64 -20.04
N GLN A 304 1.37 -0.13 -19.54
CA GLN A 304 1.42 -1.59 -19.59
C GLN A 304 1.28 -2.13 -21.02
N ALA A 305 0.43 -1.53 -21.85
CA ALA A 305 0.32 -1.87 -23.26
C ALA A 305 1.64 -1.57 -24.01
N ALA A 306 2.27 -0.42 -23.77
CA ALA A 306 3.56 -0.07 -24.36
C ALA A 306 4.69 -1.04 -23.96
N GLN A 307 4.76 -1.41 -22.67
CA GLN A 307 5.75 -2.40 -22.18
C GLN A 307 5.54 -3.79 -22.81
N PHE A 308 4.29 -4.20 -23.05
CA PHE A 308 4.00 -5.42 -23.80
C PHE A 308 4.43 -5.33 -25.26
N LEU A 309 4.15 -4.21 -25.95
CA LEU A 309 4.53 -4.00 -27.35
C LEU A 309 6.06 -3.96 -27.55
N GLU A 310 6.80 -3.34 -26.62
CA GLU A 310 8.27 -3.33 -26.61
C GLU A 310 8.85 -4.74 -26.39
N THR A 311 8.24 -5.52 -25.50
CA THR A 311 8.60 -6.94 -25.28
C THR A 311 8.32 -7.79 -26.52
N LEU A 312 7.15 -7.59 -27.15
CA LEU A 312 6.75 -8.27 -28.38
C LEU A 312 7.71 -7.98 -29.53
N ASP A 313 8.02 -6.71 -29.81
CA ASP A 313 8.93 -6.33 -30.90
C ASP A 313 10.33 -6.93 -30.69
N ARG A 314 10.89 -6.81 -29.47
CA ARG A 314 12.17 -7.40 -29.10
C ARG A 314 12.21 -8.92 -29.31
N ASP A 315 11.16 -9.63 -28.91
CA ASP A 315 11.11 -11.09 -29.03
C ASP A 315 10.94 -11.52 -30.49
N LEU A 316 10.07 -10.85 -31.25
CA LEU A 316 9.89 -11.07 -32.68
C LEU A 316 11.20 -10.88 -33.47
N GLN A 317 12.00 -9.85 -33.13
CA GLN A 317 13.31 -9.58 -33.74
C GLN A 317 14.37 -10.68 -33.49
N ARG A 318 14.21 -11.51 -32.44
CA ARG A 318 15.11 -12.66 -32.20
C ARG A 318 14.86 -13.83 -33.15
N GLY A 319 13.72 -13.85 -33.85
CA GLY A 319 13.35 -14.86 -34.84
C GLY A 319 12.45 -15.96 -34.26
N MET A 320 11.29 -16.16 -34.90
CA MET A 320 10.15 -16.90 -34.33
C MET A 320 9.76 -18.16 -35.12
N GLY A 321 10.54 -18.52 -36.13
CA GLY A 321 10.16 -19.50 -37.15
C GLY A 321 8.97 -19.03 -38.00
N SER A 322 8.28 -19.98 -38.64
CA SER A 322 7.21 -19.71 -39.62
C SER A 322 5.81 -19.46 -39.06
N ARG A 323 5.63 -19.40 -37.72
CA ARG A 323 4.31 -19.34 -37.05
C ARG A 323 3.89 -17.92 -36.62
N LEU A 324 4.17 -16.93 -37.47
CA LEU A 324 3.88 -15.52 -37.21
C LEU A 324 2.36 -15.23 -37.17
N ASP A 325 1.58 -15.99 -37.95
CA ASP A 325 0.12 -15.98 -38.01
C ASP A 325 -0.54 -16.31 -36.67
N SER A 326 -0.07 -17.36 -36.00
CA SER A 326 -0.59 -17.81 -34.70
C SER A 326 -0.38 -16.74 -33.62
N LEU A 327 0.82 -16.14 -33.59
CA LEU A 327 1.17 -15.05 -32.68
C LEU A 327 0.36 -13.77 -32.97
N LEU A 328 0.17 -13.42 -34.24
CA LEU A 328 -0.69 -12.30 -34.63
C LEU A 328 -2.13 -12.52 -34.15
N GLY A 329 -2.68 -13.72 -34.36
CA GLY A 329 -4.02 -14.10 -33.88
C GLY A 329 -4.17 -13.97 -32.36
N GLN A 330 -3.18 -14.47 -31.60
CA GLN A 330 -3.15 -14.34 -30.13
C GLN A 330 -3.05 -12.87 -29.68
N CYS A 331 -2.18 -12.06 -30.29
CA CYS A 331 -2.03 -10.63 -29.98
C CYS A 331 -3.30 -9.83 -30.33
N MET A 332 -3.93 -10.13 -31.48
CA MET A 332 -5.19 -9.52 -31.88
C MET A 332 -6.34 -9.89 -30.93
N TYR A 333 -6.41 -11.13 -30.47
CA TYR A 333 -7.37 -11.56 -29.47
C TYR A 333 -7.13 -10.89 -28.10
N PHE A 334 -5.87 -10.75 -27.68
CA PHE A 334 -5.50 -10.00 -26.48
C PHE A 334 -5.96 -8.53 -26.59
N GLY A 335 -5.60 -7.81 -27.65
CA GLY A 335 -6.05 -6.42 -27.86
C GLY A 335 -7.58 -6.29 -27.95
N LEU A 336 -8.26 -7.23 -28.61
CA LEU A 336 -9.72 -7.27 -28.66
C LEU A 336 -10.34 -7.47 -27.27
N SER A 337 -9.76 -8.32 -26.42
CA SER A 337 -10.24 -8.52 -25.05
C SER A 337 -10.12 -7.25 -24.19
N PHE A 338 -9.13 -6.40 -24.49
CA PHE A 338 -8.88 -5.13 -23.80
C PHE A 338 -9.68 -3.94 -24.37
N SER A 339 -10.26 -4.07 -25.57
CA SER A 339 -11.22 -3.07 -26.09
C SER A 339 -12.41 -2.87 -25.15
N ARG A 340 -12.85 -3.92 -24.44
CA ARG A 340 -13.90 -3.87 -23.38
C ARG A 340 -13.55 -2.96 -22.19
N VAL A 341 -12.27 -2.67 -21.99
CA VAL A 341 -11.76 -1.79 -20.93
C VAL A 341 -11.47 -0.36 -21.47
N GLY A 342 -11.60 -0.16 -22.79
CA GLY A 342 -11.19 1.07 -23.48
C GLY A 342 -9.71 1.12 -23.84
N ALA A 343 -9.02 -0.03 -23.92
CA ALA A 343 -7.57 -0.13 -24.14
C ALA A 343 -7.22 -0.98 -25.37
N ASP A 344 -7.82 -0.68 -26.53
CA ASP A 344 -7.53 -1.38 -27.78
C ASP A 344 -6.20 -0.92 -28.40
N PHE A 345 -5.18 -1.78 -28.36
CA PHE A 345 -3.87 -1.53 -28.94
C PHE A 345 -3.65 -2.22 -30.30
N ARG A 346 -4.67 -2.84 -30.92
CA ARG A 346 -4.52 -3.62 -32.16
C ARG A 346 -3.94 -2.81 -33.33
N GLY A 347 -4.25 -1.51 -33.39
CA GLY A 347 -3.67 -0.59 -34.38
C GLY A 347 -2.14 -0.47 -34.30
N GLN A 348 -1.53 -0.72 -33.14
CA GLN A 348 -0.07 -0.71 -32.94
C GLN A 348 0.60 -2.05 -33.25
N LEU A 349 -0.16 -3.15 -33.32
CA LEU A 349 0.39 -4.46 -33.69
C LEU A 349 0.75 -4.53 -35.17
N ALA A 350 -0.08 -3.96 -36.06
CA ALA A 350 0.06 -4.14 -37.50
C ALA A 350 1.44 -3.68 -38.06
N PRO A 351 2.01 -2.52 -37.66
CA PRO A 351 3.34 -2.12 -38.11
C PRO A 351 4.46 -3.06 -37.65
N ILE A 352 4.41 -3.55 -36.40
CA ILE A 352 5.42 -4.46 -35.82
C ILE A 352 5.44 -5.78 -36.63
N PHE A 353 4.28 -6.38 -36.83
CA PHE A 353 4.16 -7.62 -37.60
C PHE A 353 4.50 -7.43 -39.09
N GLN A 354 4.21 -6.26 -39.69
CA GLN A 354 4.61 -5.91 -41.05
C GLN A 354 6.14 -5.86 -41.19
N GLN A 355 6.84 -5.18 -40.28
CA GLN A 355 8.30 -5.08 -40.30
C GLN A 355 8.94 -6.48 -40.21
N VAL A 356 8.52 -7.29 -39.25
CA VAL A 356 9.08 -8.63 -38.99
C VAL A 356 8.80 -9.60 -40.15
N ALA A 357 7.60 -9.57 -40.74
CA ALA A 357 7.26 -10.36 -41.92
C ALA A 357 8.15 -9.98 -43.11
N MET A 358 8.32 -8.68 -43.37
CA MET A 358 9.15 -8.19 -44.48
C MET A 358 10.64 -8.47 -44.28
N GLU A 359 11.16 -8.36 -43.06
CA GLU A 359 12.55 -8.66 -42.75
C GLU A 359 12.86 -10.16 -42.88
N THR A 360 11.96 -11.01 -42.38
CA THR A 360 12.05 -12.47 -42.52
C THR A 360 11.99 -12.88 -44.00
N PHE A 361 11.05 -12.32 -44.76
CA PHE A 361 10.95 -12.55 -46.20
C PHE A 361 12.22 -12.09 -46.94
N ARG A 362 12.70 -10.87 -46.68
CA ARG A 362 13.92 -10.31 -47.30
C ARG A 362 15.15 -11.19 -47.03
N LYS A 363 15.27 -11.73 -45.81
CA LYS A 363 16.34 -12.68 -45.45
C LYS A 363 16.24 -13.98 -46.24
N ALA A 364 15.06 -14.60 -46.30
CA ALA A 364 14.84 -15.83 -47.07
C ALA A 364 15.11 -15.65 -48.58
N ILE A 365 14.74 -14.50 -49.15
CA ILE A 365 15.03 -14.16 -50.55
C ILE A 365 16.54 -13.95 -50.77
N GLN A 366 17.25 -13.32 -49.84
CA GLN A 366 18.71 -13.15 -49.94
C GLN A 366 19.43 -14.51 -49.84
N GLU A 367 19.03 -15.37 -48.89
CA GLU A 367 19.53 -16.75 -48.78
C GLU A 367 19.27 -17.58 -50.05
N ALA A 368 18.15 -17.37 -50.75
CA ALA A 368 17.86 -18.00 -52.04
C ALA A 368 18.85 -17.55 -53.13
N VAL A 369 19.17 -16.25 -53.21
CA VAL A 369 20.16 -15.71 -54.15
C VAL A 369 21.57 -16.19 -53.84
N ASP A 370 21.93 -16.27 -52.55
CA ASP A 370 23.26 -16.72 -52.13
C ASP A 370 23.48 -18.21 -52.43
N LYS A 371 22.47 -19.07 -52.17
CA LYS A 371 22.48 -20.48 -52.61
C LYS A 371 22.58 -20.62 -54.13
N PHE A 372 21.85 -19.79 -54.89
CA PHE A 372 21.96 -19.81 -56.35
C PHE A 372 23.37 -19.43 -56.82
N GLN A 373 24.03 -18.48 -56.17
CA GLN A 373 25.43 -18.15 -56.46
C GLN A 373 26.37 -19.32 -56.16
N GLU A 374 26.19 -20.01 -55.03
CA GLU A 374 26.98 -21.19 -54.66
C GLU A 374 26.78 -22.34 -55.66
N GLU A 375 25.54 -22.63 -56.06
CA GLU A 375 25.23 -23.65 -57.06
C GLU A 375 25.77 -23.27 -58.45
N MET A 376 25.66 -22.00 -58.87
CA MET A 376 26.18 -21.54 -60.15
C MET A 376 27.72 -21.62 -60.22
N ASN A 377 28.43 -21.47 -59.10
CA ASN A 377 29.89 -21.65 -59.02
C ASN A 377 30.33 -23.12 -59.20
N LEU A 378 29.42 -24.08 -58.95
CA LEU A 378 29.64 -25.52 -59.08
C LEU A 378 28.98 -26.10 -60.33
N TYR A 379 28.17 -25.30 -61.02
CA TYR A 379 27.37 -25.74 -62.16
C TYR A 379 28.25 -25.95 -63.39
N THR A 380 27.92 -26.99 -64.15
CA THR A 380 28.52 -27.28 -65.47
C THR A 380 27.39 -27.63 -66.42
N LEU A 381 27.49 -27.16 -67.68
CA LEU A 381 26.47 -27.35 -68.72
C LEU A 381 26.47 -28.77 -69.32
N ILE A 382 26.45 -29.78 -68.46
CA ILE A 382 26.35 -31.18 -68.83
C ILE A 382 24.88 -31.50 -69.04
N SER A 383 24.52 -32.03 -70.21
CA SER A 383 23.19 -32.62 -70.40
C SER A 383 23.04 -33.82 -69.47
N LEU A 384 22.23 -33.70 -68.42
CA LEU A 384 21.81 -34.86 -67.64
C LEU A 384 21.11 -35.84 -68.61
N PRO A 385 21.56 -37.11 -68.72
CA PRO A 385 20.78 -38.10 -69.44
C PRO A 385 19.46 -38.25 -68.70
N SER A 386 18.31 -38.10 -69.37
CA SER A 386 16.99 -38.07 -68.72
C SER A 386 16.78 -39.30 -67.83
N ILE A 387 16.93 -39.15 -66.52
CA ILE A 387 16.89 -40.27 -65.53
C ILE A 387 15.45 -40.76 -65.27
N LEU A 388 14.50 -40.35 -66.11
CA LEU A 388 13.15 -40.90 -66.21
C LEU A 388 12.91 -41.43 -67.63
N GLY A 389 13.69 -42.43 -68.00
CA GLY A 389 13.37 -43.36 -69.09
C GLY A 389 12.18 -44.27 -68.72
N SER A 390 11.04 -43.69 -68.34
CA SER A 390 9.77 -44.40 -68.29
C SER A 390 9.21 -44.48 -69.71
N THR A 391 8.85 -45.68 -70.16
CA THR A 391 8.24 -45.94 -71.48
C THR A 391 6.76 -45.55 -71.54
N ILE A 392 6.37 -44.57 -70.72
CA ILE A 392 5.04 -43.97 -70.69
C ILE A 392 5.22 -42.58 -71.28
N PRO A 393 4.50 -42.19 -72.35
CA PRO A 393 4.55 -40.81 -72.83
C PRO A 393 4.17 -39.90 -71.66
N PRO A 394 4.83 -38.74 -71.47
CA PRO A 394 4.39 -37.80 -70.45
C PRO A 394 2.95 -37.44 -70.80
N ALA A 395 2.00 -37.91 -69.99
CA ALA A 395 0.65 -37.41 -70.03
C ALA A 395 0.80 -35.92 -69.72
N VAL A 396 0.58 -35.08 -70.72
CA VAL A 396 0.49 -33.63 -70.55
C VAL A 396 -0.48 -33.45 -69.38
N PRO A 397 -0.02 -32.95 -68.21
CA PRO A 397 -0.93 -32.68 -67.12
C PRO A 397 -1.90 -31.67 -67.71
N SER A 398 -3.18 -32.04 -67.79
CA SER A 398 -4.19 -31.08 -68.17
C SER A 398 -4.09 -29.96 -67.14
N THR A 399 -3.67 -28.78 -67.61
CA THR A 399 -3.57 -27.57 -66.79
C THR A 399 -4.97 -27.26 -66.30
N GLN A 400 -5.33 -27.79 -65.13
CA GLN A 400 -6.55 -27.42 -64.46
C GLN A 400 -6.43 -25.92 -64.14
N PRO A 401 -7.35 -25.07 -64.65
CA PRO A 401 -7.32 -23.65 -64.33
C PRO A 401 -7.43 -23.49 -62.81
N GLY A 402 -6.35 -23.02 -62.18
CA GLY A 402 -6.27 -22.80 -60.73
C GLY A 402 -5.12 -23.50 -59.99
N THR A 403 -4.39 -24.45 -60.57
CA THR A 403 -3.22 -25.05 -59.89
C THR A 403 -1.91 -24.36 -60.27
N LEU A 404 -1.30 -23.64 -59.31
CA LEU A 404 0.07 -23.10 -59.43
C LEU A 404 1.11 -24.24 -59.38
N GLN A 405 1.32 -24.92 -60.51
CA GLN A 405 2.36 -25.94 -60.64
C GLN A 405 3.68 -25.33 -61.15
N PRO A 406 4.83 -25.63 -60.52
CA PRO A 406 6.14 -25.19 -61.00
C PRO A 406 6.42 -25.69 -62.44
N PRO A 407 7.07 -24.89 -63.30
CA PRO A 407 7.42 -25.33 -64.66
C PRO A 407 8.40 -26.50 -64.66
N MET A 408 8.01 -27.62 -65.26
CA MET A 408 8.81 -28.85 -65.29
C MET A 408 10.12 -28.70 -66.10
N ALA A 409 10.18 -27.77 -67.06
CA ALA A 409 11.37 -27.46 -67.84
C ALA A 409 12.56 -26.98 -66.98
N LEU A 410 12.31 -26.46 -65.78
CA LEU A 410 13.36 -26.02 -64.86
C LEU A 410 14.12 -27.20 -64.22
N LEU A 411 13.59 -28.43 -64.27
CA LEU A 411 14.26 -29.61 -63.72
C LEU A 411 15.53 -30.00 -64.49
N ASP A 412 15.63 -29.63 -65.77
CA ASP A 412 16.85 -29.81 -66.57
C ASP A 412 17.96 -28.83 -66.15
N PHE A 413 17.63 -27.81 -65.34
CA PHE A 413 18.52 -26.74 -64.89
C PHE A 413 18.50 -26.61 -63.35
N PRO A 414 19.22 -27.48 -62.61
CA PRO A 414 19.15 -27.56 -61.15
C PRO A 414 19.28 -26.22 -60.39
N PRO A 415 20.16 -25.27 -60.77
CA PRO A 415 20.25 -23.97 -60.10
C PRO A 415 18.93 -23.18 -60.15
N LEU A 416 18.25 -23.17 -61.30
CA LEU A 416 16.97 -22.46 -61.46
C LEU A 416 15.85 -23.15 -60.65
N ALA A 417 15.81 -24.49 -60.65
CA ALA A 417 14.86 -25.25 -59.85
C ALA A 417 15.06 -25.03 -58.34
N CYS A 418 16.31 -25.04 -57.85
CA CYS A 418 16.61 -24.80 -56.45
C CYS A 418 16.26 -23.36 -56.04
N PHE A 419 16.66 -22.37 -56.85
CA PHE A 419 16.29 -20.97 -56.61
C PHE A 419 14.77 -20.81 -56.53
N LEU A 420 14.01 -21.31 -57.51
CA LEU A 420 12.55 -21.25 -57.51
C LEU A 420 11.96 -21.88 -56.24
N ASN A 421 12.44 -23.05 -55.82
CA ASN A 421 11.95 -23.73 -54.62
C ASN A 421 12.21 -22.92 -53.33
N ASN A 422 13.35 -22.25 -53.21
CA ASN A 422 13.63 -21.35 -52.08
C ASN A 422 12.69 -20.13 -52.10
N ILE A 423 12.44 -19.50 -53.26
CA ILE A 423 11.48 -18.39 -53.39
C ILE A 423 10.05 -18.82 -53.06
N LEU A 424 9.62 -20.00 -53.53
CA LEU A 424 8.31 -20.57 -53.21
C LEU A 424 8.16 -20.88 -51.71
N THR A 425 9.23 -21.29 -51.04
CA THR A 425 9.23 -21.49 -49.58
C THR A 425 9.00 -20.16 -48.86
N ALA A 426 9.72 -19.10 -49.24
CA ALA A 426 9.52 -17.75 -48.70
C ALA A 426 8.10 -17.20 -48.96
N PHE A 427 7.51 -17.48 -50.13
CA PHE A 427 6.12 -17.15 -50.43
C PHE A 427 5.11 -17.92 -49.56
N ASN A 428 5.35 -19.21 -49.31
CA ASN A 428 4.46 -20.03 -48.48
C ASN A 428 4.46 -19.58 -47.01
N ASP A 429 5.63 -19.26 -46.46
CA ASP A 429 5.77 -18.72 -45.10
C ASP A 429 5.09 -17.34 -44.98
N LEU A 430 5.31 -16.45 -45.96
CA LEU A 430 4.64 -15.14 -45.99
C LEU A 430 3.12 -15.26 -46.13
N ARG A 431 2.59 -16.27 -46.85
CA ARG A 431 1.15 -16.43 -47.12
C ARG A 431 0.30 -16.48 -45.85
N LEU A 432 0.83 -17.06 -44.77
CA LEU A 432 0.12 -17.21 -43.49
C LEU A 432 -0.08 -15.86 -42.78
N CYS A 433 0.85 -14.92 -42.98
CA CYS A 433 0.79 -13.57 -42.43
C CYS A 433 1.25 -12.59 -43.52
N CYS A 434 0.37 -12.33 -44.49
CA CYS A 434 0.65 -11.46 -45.65
C CYS A 434 -0.09 -10.11 -45.55
N PRO A 435 0.45 -9.10 -44.84
CA PRO A 435 -0.12 -7.76 -44.86
C PRO A 435 -0.06 -7.16 -46.28
N ILE A 436 -1.21 -6.77 -46.80
CA ILE A 436 -1.34 -6.18 -48.15
C ILE A 436 -0.56 -4.88 -48.34
N GLY A 437 -0.22 -4.16 -47.26
CA GLY A 437 0.68 -3.01 -47.29
C GLY A 437 2.12 -3.35 -47.73
N LEU A 438 2.53 -4.62 -47.63
CA LEU A 438 3.86 -5.08 -48.08
C LEU A 438 3.94 -5.38 -49.57
N ALA A 439 2.83 -5.28 -50.34
CA ALA A 439 2.78 -5.68 -51.75
C ALA A 439 3.89 -5.07 -52.61
N GLN A 440 4.20 -3.78 -52.42
CA GLN A 440 5.28 -3.10 -53.14
C GLN A 440 6.67 -3.57 -52.70
N GLU A 441 6.89 -3.72 -51.39
CA GLU A 441 8.21 -4.11 -50.86
C GLU A 441 8.57 -5.56 -51.19
N VAL A 442 7.59 -6.47 -51.11
CA VAL A 442 7.74 -7.88 -51.48
C VAL A 442 8.00 -8.00 -52.97
N SER A 443 7.21 -7.33 -53.82
CA SER A 443 7.40 -7.36 -55.29
C SER A 443 8.78 -6.80 -55.68
N ARG A 444 9.18 -5.66 -55.11
CA ARG A 444 10.52 -5.07 -55.31
C ARG A 444 11.63 -6.02 -54.83
N CYS A 445 11.47 -6.70 -53.69
CA CYS A 445 12.47 -7.62 -53.17
C CYS A 445 12.69 -8.84 -54.10
N VAL A 446 11.61 -9.35 -54.71
CA VAL A 446 11.69 -10.43 -55.70
C VAL A 446 12.29 -9.93 -57.02
N GLU A 447 11.92 -8.73 -57.48
CA GLU A 447 12.49 -8.09 -58.67
C GLU A 447 14.00 -7.84 -58.50
N GLU A 448 14.44 -7.31 -57.36
CA GLU A 448 15.86 -7.12 -57.02
C GLU A 448 16.62 -8.45 -56.95
N ALA A 449 16.00 -9.52 -56.45
CA ALA A 449 16.58 -10.86 -56.43
C ALA A 449 16.73 -11.44 -57.84
N LEU A 450 15.73 -11.27 -58.71
CA LEU A 450 15.80 -11.67 -60.11
C LEU A 450 16.86 -10.87 -60.89
N ILE A 451 16.96 -9.55 -60.66
CA ILE A 451 18.03 -8.71 -61.25
C ILE A 451 19.42 -9.15 -60.76
N LYS A 452 19.56 -9.60 -59.51
CA LYS A 452 20.80 -10.23 -59.02
C LYS A 452 21.07 -11.52 -59.80
N VAL A 453 20.12 -12.46 -59.84
CA VAL A 453 20.26 -13.74 -60.58
C VAL A 453 20.63 -13.51 -62.04
N THR A 454 19.96 -12.60 -62.76
CA THR A 454 20.32 -12.17 -64.13
C THR A 454 21.80 -11.79 -64.24
N LYS A 455 22.33 -11.00 -63.29
CA LYS A 455 23.75 -10.61 -63.28
C LYS A 455 24.68 -11.80 -63.01
N LEU A 456 24.28 -12.76 -62.18
CA LEU A 456 25.09 -13.95 -61.89
C LEU A 456 25.18 -14.87 -63.12
N ILE A 457 24.07 -15.05 -63.83
CA ILE A 457 24.01 -15.76 -65.12
C ILE A 457 24.95 -15.11 -66.15
N LEU A 458 24.99 -13.78 -66.21
CA LEU A 458 25.92 -13.06 -67.09
C LEU A 458 27.39 -13.15 -66.66
N VAL A 459 27.68 -13.21 -65.36
CA VAL A 459 29.05 -13.45 -64.85
C VAL A 459 29.52 -14.85 -65.26
N PHE A 460 28.66 -15.86 -65.10
CA PHE A 460 28.93 -17.23 -65.56
C PHE A 460 29.18 -17.28 -67.07
N HIS A 461 28.29 -16.69 -67.90
CA HIS A 461 28.50 -16.61 -69.35
C HIS A 461 29.86 -15.99 -69.71
N ARG A 462 30.23 -14.86 -69.09
CA ARG A 462 31.51 -14.19 -69.36
C ARG A 462 32.73 -15.00 -68.92
N ALA A 463 32.59 -15.88 -67.93
CA ALA A 463 33.66 -16.76 -67.50
C ALA A 463 33.86 -17.95 -68.46
N GLU A 464 32.77 -18.51 -69.00
CA GLU A 464 32.82 -19.77 -69.77
C GLU A 464 32.59 -19.64 -71.29
N GLU A 465 32.19 -18.47 -71.81
CA GLU A 465 31.86 -18.26 -73.23
C GLU A 465 32.96 -18.69 -74.22
N SER A 466 34.24 -18.57 -73.82
CA SER A 466 35.39 -19.00 -74.63
C SER A 466 35.68 -20.50 -74.56
N ALA A 467 35.10 -21.21 -73.60
CA ALA A 467 35.26 -22.64 -73.38
C ALA A 467 34.08 -23.48 -73.91
N PHE A 468 32.88 -22.88 -74.09
CA PHE A 468 31.69 -23.58 -74.56
C PHE A 468 31.87 -24.28 -75.92
N SER A 469 31.56 -25.59 -75.94
CA SER A 469 31.20 -26.30 -77.17
C SER A 469 29.90 -25.75 -77.77
N SER A 470 29.62 -26.09 -79.03
CA SER A 470 28.35 -25.73 -79.68
C SER A 470 27.13 -26.25 -78.91
N ARG A 471 27.26 -27.42 -78.26
CA ARG A 471 26.16 -28.03 -77.49
C ARG A 471 25.94 -27.34 -76.14
N GLU A 472 27.00 -26.95 -75.45
CA GLU A 472 26.89 -26.17 -74.20
C GLU A 472 26.32 -24.78 -74.48
N ARG A 473 26.64 -24.17 -75.64
CA ARG A 473 26.06 -22.90 -76.08
C ARG A 473 24.55 -23.00 -76.33
N GLU A 474 24.08 -24.09 -76.94
CA GLU A 474 22.64 -24.39 -77.07
C GLU A 474 21.97 -24.57 -75.70
N LEU A 475 22.59 -25.35 -74.79
CA LEU A 475 22.06 -25.58 -73.44
C LEU A 475 22.02 -24.29 -72.61
N PHE A 476 22.99 -23.38 -72.78
CA PHE A 476 23.00 -22.08 -72.11
C PHE A 476 21.87 -21.15 -72.62
N VAL A 477 21.58 -21.17 -73.92
CA VAL A 477 20.41 -20.45 -74.48
C VAL A 477 19.11 -21.04 -73.91
N GLN A 478 18.99 -22.37 -73.83
CA GLN A 478 17.83 -23.03 -73.21
C GLN A 478 17.68 -22.69 -71.72
N PHE A 479 18.77 -22.63 -70.97
CA PHE A 479 18.80 -22.18 -69.57
C PHE A 479 18.29 -20.73 -69.45
N CYS A 480 18.75 -19.82 -70.32
CA CYS A 480 18.30 -18.43 -70.33
C CYS A 480 16.83 -18.29 -70.73
N SER A 481 16.35 -19.07 -71.71
CA SER A 481 14.94 -19.15 -72.08
C SER A 481 14.07 -19.68 -70.92
N ALA A 482 14.49 -20.73 -70.21
CA ALA A 482 13.75 -21.25 -69.07
C ALA A 482 13.69 -20.24 -67.90
N PHE A 483 14.76 -19.48 -67.66
CA PHE A 483 14.73 -18.36 -66.72
C PHE A 483 13.72 -17.28 -67.16
N ALA A 484 13.76 -16.87 -68.42
CA ALA A 484 12.99 -15.74 -68.95
C ALA A 484 11.50 -16.03 -69.21
N GLU A 485 11.18 -17.21 -69.73
CA GLU A 485 9.85 -17.56 -70.25
C GLU A 485 9.05 -18.44 -69.26
N ASP A 486 9.71 -19.30 -68.49
CA ASP A 486 9.06 -20.14 -67.49
C ASP A 486 9.11 -19.51 -66.10
N MET A 487 10.30 -19.23 -65.57
CA MET A 487 10.48 -18.89 -64.15
C MET A 487 9.98 -17.48 -63.79
N VAL A 488 10.39 -16.44 -64.53
CA VAL A 488 9.97 -15.05 -64.26
C VAL A 488 8.43 -14.87 -64.37
N PRO A 489 7.74 -15.37 -65.42
CA PRO A 489 6.29 -15.27 -65.52
C PRO A 489 5.55 -16.15 -64.50
N PHE A 490 6.12 -17.27 -64.07
CA PHE A 490 5.57 -18.07 -62.97
C PHE A 490 5.65 -17.33 -61.62
N LEU A 491 6.80 -16.74 -61.28
CA LEU A 491 6.96 -15.94 -60.05
C LEU A 491 6.03 -14.70 -60.04
N ASN A 492 5.82 -14.06 -61.19
CA ASN A 492 4.87 -12.96 -61.33
C ASN A 492 3.43 -13.40 -61.06
N ARG A 493 3.03 -14.60 -61.53
CA ARG A 493 1.72 -15.20 -61.21
C ARG A 493 1.60 -15.53 -59.72
N CYS A 494 2.65 -16.05 -59.08
CA CYS A 494 2.65 -16.29 -57.63
C CYS A 494 2.45 -15.00 -56.83
N LEU A 495 3.10 -13.89 -57.20
CA LEU A 495 2.89 -12.59 -56.58
C LEU A 495 1.47 -12.06 -56.74
N GLN A 496 0.85 -12.24 -57.91
CA GLN A 496 -0.54 -11.85 -58.16
C GLN A 496 -1.56 -12.69 -57.36
N VAL A 497 -1.20 -13.92 -56.97
CA VAL A 497 -2.02 -14.75 -56.07
C VAL A 497 -1.81 -14.36 -54.60
N LEU A 498 -0.60 -13.95 -54.20
CA LEU A 498 -0.32 -13.40 -52.86
C LEU A 498 -0.94 -12.01 -52.65
N PHE A 499 -0.97 -11.18 -53.70
CA PHE A 499 -1.52 -9.84 -53.70
C PHE A 499 -2.51 -9.66 -54.86
N PRO A 500 -3.76 -10.14 -54.72
CA PRO A 500 -4.77 -10.07 -55.77
C PRO A 500 -4.96 -8.62 -56.28
N PRO A 501 -4.81 -8.35 -57.59
CA PRO A 501 -4.96 -6.99 -58.14
C PRO A 501 -6.31 -6.36 -57.84
N ALA A 502 -7.38 -7.17 -57.74
CA ALA A 502 -8.72 -6.71 -57.35
C ALA A 502 -8.77 -6.20 -55.89
N GLN A 503 -8.02 -6.83 -54.98
CA GLN A 503 -7.94 -6.41 -53.58
C GLN A 503 -7.09 -5.15 -53.40
N LEU A 504 -5.98 -5.05 -54.15
CA LEU A 504 -5.16 -3.83 -54.22
C LEU A 504 -5.98 -2.65 -54.77
N ALA A 505 -6.73 -2.87 -55.86
CA ALA A 505 -7.62 -1.89 -56.47
C ALA A 505 -8.66 -1.35 -55.48
N LEU A 506 -9.31 -2.24 -54.73
CA LEU A 506 -10.31 -1.89 -53.71
C LEU A 506 -9.72 -1.01 -52.61
N ILE A 507 -8.53 -1.34 -52.10
CA ILE A 507 -7.86 -0.57 -51.03
C ILE A 507 -7.38 0.80 -51.51
N LEU A 508 -6.90 0.88 -52.75
CA LEU A 508 -6.47 2.13 -53.38
C LEU A 508 -7.66 3.01 -53.85
N GLY A 509 -8.88 2.48 -53.88
CA GLY A 509 -10.07 3.19 -54.37
C GLY A 509 -10.07 3.40 -55.89
N VAL A 510 -9.37 2.56 -56.65
CA VAL A 510 -9.20 2.68 -58.12
C VAL A 510 -9.77 1.44 -58.82
N PRO A 511 -10.19 1.52 -60.10
CA PRO A 511 -10.57 0.33 -60.85
C PRO A 511 -9.33 -0.58 -61.08
N PRO A 512 -9.48 -1.92 -61.13
CA PRO A 512 -8.37 -2.86 -61.34
C PRO A 512 -7.52 -2.54 -62.60
N THR A 513 -8.16 -2.04 -63.65
CA THR A 513 -7.54 -1.59 -64.90
C THR A 513 -6.67 -0.33 -64.78
N GLN A 514 -6.47 0.20 -63.57
CA GLN A 514 -5.61 1.35 -63.31
C GLN A 514 -4.54 1.10 -62.24
N VAL A 515 -4.49 -0.09 -61.61
CA VAL A 515 -3.50 -0.43 -60.57
C VAL A 515 -2.07 -0.27 -61.09
N TYR A 516 -1.80 -0.67 -62.34
CA TYR A 516 -0.47 -0.50 -62.99
C TYR A 516 0.01 0.95 -63.07
N LYS A 517 -0.89 1.95 -62.97
CA LYS A 517 -0.51 3.38 -63.01
C LYS A 517 0.11 3.86 -61.70
N TYR A 518 -0.03 3.09 -60.62
CA TYR A 518 0.48 3.41 -59.28
C TYR A 518 1.79 2.68 -58.96
N GLY A 519 2.43 2.06 -59.97
CA GLY A 519 3.69 1.33 -59.85
C GLY A 519 3.52 -0.18 -60.05
N SER A 520 4.61 -0.93 -59.87
CA SER A 520 4.67 -2.40 -59.93
C SER A 520 4.10 -3.07 -58.66
N LEU A 521 2.88 -2.67 -58.28
CA LEU A 521 2.19 -3.17 -57.09
C LEU A 521 1.72 -4.61 -57.31
N GLY A 522 2.38 -5.56 -56.65
CA GLY A 522 2.05 -7.00 -56.76
C GLY A 522 2.54 -7.64 -58.06
N CYS A 523 3.46 -7.01 -58.81
CA CYS A 523 3.98 -7.54 -60.07
C CYS A 523 5.47 -7.23 -60.28
N ILE A 524 6.11 -8.01 -61.14
CA ILE A 524 7.52 -7.85 -61.53
C ILE A 524 7.60 -7.11 -62.87
N ASN A 525 8.49 -6.13 -62.98
CA ASN A 525 8.84 -5.52 -64.26
C ASN A 525 9.78 -6.44 -65.05
N VAL A 526 9.17 -7.37 -65.80
CA VAL A 526 9.86 -8.39 -66.61
C VAL A 526 10.93 -7.77 -67.53
N ASN A 527 10.66 -6.60 -68.11
CA ASN A 527 11.61 -5.92 -69.00
C ASN A 527 12.91 -5.56 -68.27
N THR A 528 12.82 -5.00 -67.05
CA THR A 528 14.00 -4.61 -66.26
C THR A 528 14.80 -5.82 -65.77
N VAL A 529 14.15 -6.98 -65.58
CA VAL A 529 14.82 -8.24 -65.23
C VAL A 529 15.57 -8.85 -66.43
N LEU A 530 15.02 -8.71 -67.65
CA LEU A 530 15.49 -9.40 -68.86
C LEU A 530 16.34 -8.55 -69.82
N GLU A 531 16.27 -7.23 -69.76
CA GLU A 531 17.10 -6.29 -70.56
C GLU A 531 18.59 -6.69 -70.61
N PRO A 532 19.24 -7.13 -69.51
CA PRO A 532 20.64 -7.56 -69.57
C PRO A 532 20.90 -8.88 -70.33
N LEU A 533 19.88 -9.71 -70.59
CA LEU A 533 19.96 -11.02 -71.26
C LEU A 533 19.44 -10.99 -72.71
N GLU A 534 18.93 -9.86 -73.19
CA GLU A 534 18.31 -9.72 -74.52
C GLU A 534 19.24 -10.10 -75.69
N PHE A 535 20.57 -10.01 -75.49
CA PHE A 535 21.56 -10.43 -76.50
C PHE A 535 21.80 -11.94 -76.58
N VAL A 536 21.35 -12.72 -75.58
CA VAL A 536 21.47 -14.19 -75.51
C VAL A 536 20.15 -14.87 -75.92
N LEU A 537 19.03 -14.25 -75.55
CA LEU A 537 17.71 -14.80 -75.79
C LEU A 537 17.39 -14.85 -77.31
N PRO A 538 16.62 -15.85 -77.77
CA PRO A 538 16.13 -15.87 -79.15
C PRO A 538 15.31 -14.61 -79.46
N GLN A 539 15.60 -13.95 -80.58
CA GLN A 539 14.79 -12.79 -81.01
C GLN A 539 13.38 -13.26 -81.34
N LYS A 540 12.42 -12.83 -80.52
CA LYS A 540 11.00 -13.11 -80.71
C LYS A 540 10.46 -12.23 -81.85
N GLU A 541 9.75 -12.85 -82.80
CA GLU A 541 8.81 -12.10 -83.63
C GLU A 541 7.73 -11.49 -82.73
N PRO A 542 7.22 -10.28 -83.04
CA PRO A 542 6.27 -9.61 -82.16
C PRO A 542 4.89 -10.27 -82.24
N GLU A 543 4.63 -11.20 -81.33
CA GLU A 543 3.25 -11.58 -80.99
C GLU A 543 2.47 -10.32 -80.53
N PRO A 544 1.19 -10.18 -80.91
CA PRO A 544 0.42 -8.99 -80.59
C PRO A 544 0.31 -8.84 -79.08
N VAL A 545 0.48 -7.61 -78.59
CA VAL A 545 0.49 -7.29 -77.16
C VAL A 545 -0.83 -7.71 -76.52
N THR A 546 -0.86 -8.91 -75.92
CA THR A 546 -1.99 -9.39 -75.12
C THR A 546 -2.06 -8.53 -73.87
N SER A 547 -2.87 -7.48 -73.96
CA SER A 547 -3.05 -6.52 -72.88
C SER A 547 -3.47 -7.23 -71.59
N VAL A 548 -3.10 -6.65 -70.45
CA VAL A 548 -3.29 -7.17 -69.07
C VAL A 548 -4.78 -7.38 -68.68
N LEU A 549 -5.70 -7.24 -69.63
CA LEU A 549 -7.15 -7.37 -69.50
C LEU A 549 -7.64 -8.83 -69.47
N GLU A 550 -7.03 -9.78 -70.19
CA GLU A 550 -7.56 -11.16 -70.28
C GLU A 550 -7.29 -12.02 -69.03
N LEU A 551 -6.18 -11.81 -68.31
CA LEU A 551 -5.96 -12.50 -67.02
C LEU A 551 -6.91 -12.01 -65.90
N CYS A 552 -7.56 -10.85 -66.06
CA CYS A 552 -8.51 -10.35 -65.06
C CYS A 552 -9.88 -11.03 -65.15
N SER A 553 -10.29 -11.51 -66.33
CA SER A 553 -11.56 -12.25 -66.49
C SER A 553 -11.50 -13.64 -65.86
N ASP A 554 -10.41 -14.38 -66.06
CA ASP A 554 -10.31 -15.79 -65.66
C ASP A 554 -10.09 -16.00 -64.15
N LEU A 555 -9.69 -14.97 -63.40
CA LEU A 555 -9.62 -15.03 -61.93
C LEU A 555 -10.93 -14.63 -61.24
N SER A 556 -11.80 -13.87 -61.91
CA SER A 556 -13.07 -13.41 -61.32
C SER A 556 -14.13 -14.52 -61.16
N SER A 557 -13.91 -15.67 -61.77
CA SER A 557 -14.73 -16.89 -61.66
C SER A 557 -14.32 -17.81 -60.48
N LEU A 558 -13.22 -17.52 -59.78
CA LEU A 558 -12.62 -18.41 -58.77
C LEU A 558 -12.95 -18.06 -57.30
N THR A 559 -13.78 -17.05 -57.04
CA THR A 559 -14.12 -16.62 -55.66
C THR A 559 -15.52 -17.03 -55.18
N THR A 560 -16.22 -17.93 -55.87
CA THR A 560 -17.57 -18.40 -55.48
C THR A 560 -17.69 -19.92 -55.56
N ALA A 561 -17.14 -20.64 -54.58
CA ALA A 561 -17.31 -22.08 -54.44
C ALA A 561 -17.15 -22.59 -52.98
N GLU A 562 -17.76 -21.92 -52.00
CA GLU A 562 -18.24 -22.60 -50.79
C GLU A 562 -19.75 -22.38 -50.65
N SER A 563 -20.43 -23.45 -50.26
CA SER A 563 -21.87 -23.61 -50.42
C SER A 563 -22.64 -23.38 -49.13
N ASP A 564 -23.64 -22.51 -49.18
CA ASP A 564 -24.76 -22.51 -48.23
C ASP A 564 -26.08 -22.41 -49.04
N PRO A 565 -27.13 -23.20 -48.74
CA PRO A 565 -28.25 -23.36 -49.65
C PRO A 565 -29.38 -22.34 -49.45
N SER A 566 -29.97 -21.95 -50.59
CA SER A 566 -31.34 -21.43 -50.74
C SER A 566 -31.73 -20.13 -49.99
N LEU A 567 -31.93 -19.07 -50.78
CA LEU A 567 -33.22 -18.37 -50.86
C LEU A 567 -33.26 -17.50 -52.12
N ALA A 568 -34.09 -17.88 -53.10
CA ALA A 568 -34.28 -17.13 -54.33
C ALA A 568 -35.47 -16.17 -54.20
N LEU A 569 -35.27 -14.89 -54.52
CA LEU A 569 -36.34 -13.93 -54.75
C LEU A 569 -35.96 -13.00 -55.91
N ASN A 570 -36.72 -13.09 -57.00
CA ASN A 570 -36.55 -12.21 -58.17
C ASN A 570 -37.16 -10.81 -57.90
N PRO A 571 -36.60 -9.73 -58.47
CA PRO A 571 -37.15 -8.39 -58.36
C PRO A 571 -38.15 -8.08 -59.48
N ILE A 572 -39.35 -7.61 -59.15
CA ILE A 572 -40.25 -6.90 -60.07
C ILE A 572 -40.89 -5.71 -59.32
N THR A 573 -40.84 -4.53 -59.95
CA THR A 573 -41.41 -3.25 -59.51
C THR A 573 -42.77 -2.97 -60.23
N PRO A 574 -43.42 -1.81 -60.08
CA PRO A 574 -44.03 -1.27 -58.85
C PRO A 574 -45.49 -0.78 -59.08
N GLN A 575 -46.46 -1.03 -58.18
CA GLN A 575 -47.76 -0.30 -58.21
C GLN A 575 -48.37 -0.02 -56.82
N GLU A 576 -48.67 1.27 -56.62
CA GLU A 576 -49.85 1.94 -56.05
C GLU A 576 -50.70 1.40 -54.86
N GLU A 577 -50.98 2.36 -53.96
CA GLU A 577 -52.21 2.60 -53.17
C GLU A 577 -52.69 1.66 -52.03
N LYS A 578 -52.33 2.10 -50.79
CA LYS A 578 -53.22 2.47 -49.66
C LYS A 578 -54.06 1.39 -48.91
N PRO A 579 -54.54 1.70 -47.67
CA PRO A 579 -54.69 0.68 -46.62
C PRO A 579 -56.13 0.40 -46.17
N VAL A 580 -56.35 -0.78 -45.56
CA VAL A 580 -57.56 -1.10 -44.75
C VAL A 580 -57.18 -1.97 -43.54
N LEU A 581 -57.74 -1.64 -42.37
CA LEU A 581 -57.81 -2.51 -41.17
C LEU A 581 -59.07 -3.38 -41.22
N SER A 582 -58.98 -4.66 -40.82
CA SER A 582 -60.02 -5.39 -40.05
C SER A 582 -59.57 -6.85 -39.85
N GLU A 583 -59.26 -7.28 -38.62
CA GLU A 583 -60.16 -8.03 -37.71
C GLU A 583 -60.07 -9.56 -37.80
N GLN A 584 -59.69 -10.15 -36.66
CA GLN A 584 -60.32 -11.29 -35.97
C GLN A 584 -60.72 -12.55 -36.77
N GLN A 585 -60.08 -13.69 -36.45
CA GLN A 585 -60.76 -14.75 -35.68
C GLN A 585 -59.79 -15.86 -35.20
N GLU A 586 -59.86 -16.13 -33.90
CA GLU A 586 -59.39 -17.36 -33.24
C GLU A 586 -60.41 -18.49 -33.50
N PRO A 587 -60.08 -19.80 -33.35
CA PRO A 587 -60.08 -20.37 -32.00
C PRO A 587 -59.13 -21.56 -31.69
N VAL A 588 -58.68 -21.59 -30.43
CA VAL A 588 -58.60 -22.78 -29.53
C VAL A 588 -57.71 -23.97 -29.93
N SER A 589 -56.59 -24.16 -29.23
CA SER A 589 -56.47 -25.17 -28.15
C SER A 589 -55.08 -25.20 -27.49
N ALA A 590 -55.08 -25.33 -26.16
CA ALA A 590 -53.90 -25.62 -25.31
C ALA A 590 -53.94 -27.12 -24.88
N PRO A 591 -53.01 -27.67 -24.06
CA PRO A 591 -51.83 -27.06 -23.43
C PRO A 591 -50.52 -27.87 -23.52
N ASP A 592 -49.47 -27.27 -22.95
CA ASP A 592 -48.08 -27.72 -22.78
C ASP A 592 -47.91 -28.94 -21.84
N PRO A 593 -47.04 -29.93 -22.13
CA PRO A 593 -46.65 -30.98 -21.20
C PRO A 593 -45.14 -31.02 -20.83
N ARG A 594 -44.84 -30.98 -19.53
CA ARG A 594 -43.54 -31.40 -18.97
C ARG A 594 -43.44 -32.94 -18.90
N LEU A 595 -42.34 -33.51 -19.40
CA LEU A 595 -41.77 -34.82 -19.04
C LEU A 595 -40.23 -34.68 -19.11
N SER A 596 -39.34 -35.04 -18.16
CA SER A 596 -39.24 -36.08 -17.11
C SER A 596 -38.45 -37.35 -17.53
N GLN A 597 -37.20 -37.46 -17.08
CA GLN A 597 -36.38 -38.67 -16.90
C GLN A 597 -35.50 -38.38 -15.63
N LYS A 598 -35.35 -39.18 -14.56
CA LYS A 598 -35.09 -40.64 -14.34
C LYS A 598 -33.78 -41.11 -15.02
N GLU A 599 -32.87 -41.94 -14.51
CA GLU A 599 -32.55 -42.64 -13.22
C GLU A 599 -31.08 -43.19 -13.39
N ASN A 600 -30.23 -43.58 -12.42
CA ASN A 600 -30.33 -43.72 -10.95
C ASN A 600 -28.92 -43.80 -10.25
N ILE A 601 -28.83 -43.25 -9.02
CA ILE A 601 -28.17 -43.79 -7.78
C ILE A 601 -26.73 -44.37 -7.77
N SER A 602 -25.94 -43.87 -6.80
CA SER A 602 -25.18 -44.67 -5.81
C SER A 602 -25.29 -43.98 -4.43
N ALA A 603 -25.28 -44.73 -3.33
CA ALA A 603 -25.79 -44.27 -2.02
C ALA A 603 -24.85 -44.52 -0.84
N GLU A 604 -24.99 -43.70 0.22
CA GLU A 604 -24.88 -44.03 1.66
C GLU A 604 -25.29 -42.76 2.45
N SER A 605 -26.38 -42.79 3.23
CA SER A 605 -26.44 -42.93 4.71
C SER A 605 -25.77 -41.76 5.48
N VAL A 606 -26.34 -41.12 6.51
CA VAL A 606 -27.33 -41.51 7.55
C VAL A 606 -28.28 -40.33 7.91
N SER A 607 -29.43 -40.63 8.51
CA SER A 607 -30.59 -39.76 8.74
C SER A 607 -30.65 -39.01 10.09
N THR A 608 -31.32 -37.83 10.12
CA THR A 608 -32.30 -37.31 11.15
C THR A 608 -31.94 -37.28 12.66
N GLU A 609 -32.45 -36.40 13.54
CA GLU A 609 -33.47 -35.32 13.56
C GLU A 609 -33.16 -34.38 14.76
N GLN A 610 -33.25 -33.05 14.64
CA GLN A 610 -34.33 -32.13 15.09
C GLN A 610 -34.64 -31.96 16.61
N ASN A 611 -34.91 -30.68 16.93
CA ASN A 611 -35.67 -30.09 18.06
C ASN A 611 -35.00 -29.77 19.43
N SER A 612 -35.02 -28.47 19.71
CA SER A 612 -34.96 -27.75 21.00
C SER A 612 -36.36 -27.75 21.69
N PRO A 613 -36.67 -27.02 22.81
CA PRO A 613 -35.87 -26.07 23.62
C PRO A 613 -36.05 -26.12 25.19
N ILE A 614 -35.30 -25.25 25.91
CA ILE A 614 -35.54 -24.61 27.24
C ILE A 614 -36.01 -25.45 28.46
N LEU A 615 -35.22 -25.46 29.56
CA LEU A 615 -35.61 -25.00 30.92
C LEU A 615 -34.38 -24.96 31.89
N GLU A 616 -34.39 -24.05 32.87
CA GLU A 616 -33.56 -24.13 34.10
C GLU A 616 -34.11 -25.25 35.02
N PRO A 617 -33.35 -25.81 36.00
CA PRO A 617 -33.23 -25.15 37.30
C PRO A 617 -31.99 -25.46 38.19
N GLU A 618 -31.93 -24.70 39.29
CA GLU A 618 -31.56 -25.09 40.67
C GLU A 618 -30.11 -25.28 41.15
N MET A 619 -29.91 -24.76 42.36
CA MET A 619 -28.75 -24.97 43.23
C MET A 619 -28.89 -26.27 44.01
N THR A 620 -27.78 -26.98 44.20
CA THR A 620 -27.62 -27.87 45.36
C THR A 620 -26.32 -27.53 46.10
N PHE A 621 -26.47 -27.25 47.39
CA PHE A 621 -25.37 -27.36 48.35
C PHE A 621 -25.07 -28.85 48.55
N ASP A 622 -23.79 -29.19 48.74
CA ASP A 622 -23.44 -30.30 49.63
C ASP A 622 -22.17 -29.97 50.42
N VAL A 623 -22.17 -30.36 51.69
CA VAL A 623 -21.13 -30.04 52.68
C VAL A 623 -20.74 -31.32 53.42
N GLN A 624 -19.56 -31.85 53.11
CA GLN A 624 -18.76 -32.81 53.88
C GLN A 624 -17.45 -33.03 53.06
N ASP A 625 -16.26 -33.26 53.63
CA ASP A 625 -15.94 -33.51 55.04
C ASP A 625 -14.54 -32.97 55.42
N LEU A 626 -14.24 -32.96 56.72
CA LEU A 626 -12.98 -32.46 57.33
C LEU A 626 -11.94 -33.57 57.60
N THR A 627 -10.75 -33.16 58.09
CA THR A 627 -9.59 -33.96 58.54
C THR A 627 -8.72 -34.52 57.41
N GLY A 628 -7.37 -34.46 57.39
CA GLY A 628 -6.33 -34.10 58.38
C GLY A 628 -5.08 -34.99 58.09
N PRO A 629 -3.88 -34.83 58.70
CA PRO A 629 -3.45 -33.85 59.71
C PRO A 629 -2.14 -33.11 59.33
N ASP A 630 -1.48 -32.52 60.33
CA ASP A 630 -0.25 -31.72 60.31
C ASP A 630 1.02 -32.43 59.81
N ASP A 631 2.01 -31.63 59.38
CA ASP A 631 3.39 -31.85 59.84
C ASP A 631 4.20 -30.55 59.93
N LEU A 632 4.96 -30.38 61.02
CA LEU A 632 5.78 -29.22 61.34
C LEU A 632 7.26 -29.56 61.12
N SER A 633 8.00 -28.74 60.37
CA SER A 633 9.45 -28.65 60.58
C SER A 633 10.00 -27.25 60.32
N THR A 634 10.54 -26.66 61.39
CA THR A 634 11.42 -25.49 61.38
C THR A 634 12.87 -25.93 61.18
N THR A 635 13.60 -25.30 60.28
CA THR A 635 15.07 -25.23 60.35
C THR A 635 15.64 -23.94 59.75
N ASP A 636 16.39 -23.25 60.60
CA ASP A 636 17.67 -22.57 60.33
C ASP A 636 17.74 -21.38 59.34
N ILE A 637 17.72 -20.22 59.99
CA ILE A 637 18.54 -19.04 59.67
C ILE A 637 19.95 -19.47 59.25
N ASN A 638 20.46 -18.93 58.14
CA ASN A 638 21.88 -18.63 58.06
C ASN A 638 22.13 -17.30 57.35
N VAL A 639 22.90 -16.43 58.02
CA VAL A 639 23.32 -15.13 57.52
C VAL A 639 24.78 -15.26 57.14
N GLU A 640 25.14 -15.04 55.87
CA GLU A 640 26.51 -14.65 55.56
C GLU A 640 26.59 -13.68 54.39
N MET A 641 27.59 -12.81 54.46
CA MET A 641 27.82 -11.71 53.54
C MET A 641 28.31 -12.20 52.18
N LEU A 642 28.12 -11.39 51.13
CA LEU A 642 29.26 -10.91 50.33
C LEU A 642 28.90 -9.69 49.47
N SER A 643 29.87 -8.79 49.38
CA SER A 643 29.79 -7.47 48.75
C SER A 643 29.88 -7.48 47.23
N LYS A 644 29.11 -6.60 46.58
CA LYS A 644 29.65 -5.58 45.68
C LYS A 644 28.66 -4.44 45.43
#